data_AF-A0A1C5HQD2-F1
#
_entry.id   AF-A0A1C5HQD2-F1
#
_cell.length_a   1.000
_cell.length_b   1.000
_cell.length_c   1.000
_cell.angle_alpha   90.00
_cell.angle_beta   90.00
_cell.angle_gamma   90.00
#
_symmetry.space_group_name_H-M   'P 1'
#
loop_
_entity.id
_entity.type
_entity.pdbx_description
1 polymer ?
#
loop_
_entity_poly.entity_id
_entity_poly.type
_entity_poly.pdbx_seq_one_letter_code
_entity_poly.pdbx_strand_id
1 'polypeptide(L)'
;MSVDGWNTVLVLGGIRSGKSEFAESLVADAPTVRYVATSATGDPEDTEWAARLAAHRERRPGSWTTEETAADPRRLADVIAAAGPNETLLVDDLGGWVTVLLDPAHQPADDVATVAELAAAVRDTEARVVLVSPEVGLSLVPTTPLGRAFTDALGAANRAVADACDAVALVVAGQPVWLKPAAARAVDVPAQARPTAPDATGGAPTTVPEAHPPLPDVLTPTAPAAAAQPDGTAWAAPTMALPMVATGLVIQPGMELPMPDEYAGPQAVDRLGTLDVPGAGFGTLERVVGFAAATQGTATPVPWSRVRVLLLHGDHAGGAAAGAPPGESSRLARQAREGRGTLARLAAEIGAGLQVVDTPSSAPMEQEPALGAAAVESSLRHGWRLAEEAADAGVQLLVLGACGAGTEAAAAAVLAATAGAEAPAVLGRVVTADGEIDDAAWMVRCAAVRDALHRTRRSPRDAKDVLAELGGGDVAVATGVLLGATARRLPVMLDGPVGLAAGMISRDLAGQARHWCLLADHGGHPAVRLAADVLGLTPLLDLRLDLGEGANALAALPLLRSVLSLAAGLPTHPRLGGPDADEPDFTEPEPAGPGPTTTAEPDFAEPEPAGPGPTTTAPDFGDTEPGRTTTEPDFGAPEPAGPGAPERDPSGRRAG
;
A
#
# COMPACT_ATOMS: atom_id res chain seq x y z
N MET A 1 18.81 -9.09 22.74
CA MET A 1 17.69 -8.24 22.25
C MET A 1 17.52 -8.47 20.77
N SER A 2 16.28 -8.60 20.30
CA SER A 2 15.95 -8.81 18.88
C SER A 2 16.38 -7.63 18.03
N VAL A 3 16.78 -7.89 16.78
CA VAL A 3 17.13 -6.87 15.77
C VAL A 3 15.95 -5.92 15.49
N ASP A 4 14.72 -6.36 15.80
CA ASP A 4 13.46 -5.70 15.46
C ASP A 4 12.85 -4.87 16.61
N GLY A 5 13.59 -4.63 17.70
CA GLY A 5 13.22 -3.64 18.73
C GLY A 5 12.15 -4.06 19.74
N TRP A 6 11.70 -5.32 19.74
CA TRP A 6 10.77 -5.89 20.72
C TRP A 6 11.48 -6.81 21.72
N ASN A 7 10.96 -6.88 22.95
CA ASN A 7 11.27 -7.91 23.93
C ASN A 7 10.20 -9.02 23.92
N THR A 8 8.93 -8.66 23.74
CA THR A 8 7.81 -9.63 23.73
C THR A 8 6.93 -9.53 22.48
N VAL A 9 6.65 -10.67 21.85
CA VAL A 9 5.77 -10.77 20.67
C VAL A 9 4.70 -11.83 20.89
N LEU A 10 3.45 -11.48 20.57
CA LEU A 10 2.36 -12.45 20.42
C LEU A 10 2.10 -12.74 18.93
N VAL A 11 2.15 -14.02 18.56
CA VAL A 11 1.85 -14.53 17.22
C VAL A 11 0.52 -15.27 17.24
N LEU A 12 -0.50 -14.64 16.65
CA LEU A 12 -1.85 -15.15 16.47
C LEU A 12 -1.99 -15.84 15.10
N GLY A 13 -2.88 -16.82 14.98
CA GLY A 13 -3.21 -17.37 13.66
C GLY A 13 -4.20 -18.52 13.68
N GLY A 14 -4.78 -18.80 12.52
CA GLY A 14 -5.66 -19.94 12.31
C GLY A 14 -4.92 -21.29 12.29
N ILE A 15 -5.68 -22.38 12.21
CA ILE A 15 -5.12 -23.72 12.00
C ILE A 15 -4.41 -23.75 10.64
N ARG A 16 -3.16 -24.25 10.62
CA ARG A 16 -2.30 -24.32 9.41
C ARG A 16 -2.04 -22.97 8.74
N SER A 17 -2.11 -21.87 9.49
CA SER A 17 -1.84 -20.54 8.93
C SER A 17 -0.36 -20.20 8.77
N GLY A 18 0.57 -21.04 9.25
CA GLY A 18 2.01 -20.76 9.25
C GLY A 18 2.52 -20.09 10.55
N LYS A 19 1.70 -20.01 11.60
CA LYS A 19 2.01 -19.24 12.82
C LYS A 19 3.22 -19.77 13.60
N SER A 20 3.39 -21.09 13.67
CA SER A 20 4.54 -21.69 14.38
C SER A 20 5.83 -21.49 13.57
N GLU A 21 5.80 -21.66 12.25
CA GLU A 21 6.96 -21.39 11.39
C GLU A 21 7.41 -19.93 11.46
N PHE A 22 6.45 -18.99 11.48
CA PHE A 22 6.75 -17.58 11.66
C PHE A 22 7.34 -17.30 13.05
N ALA A 23 6.77 -17.87 14.12
CA ALA A 23 7.28 -17.70 15.48
C ALA A 23 8.70 -18.28 15.67
N GLU A 24 8.99 -19.42 15.05
CA GLU A 24 10.34 -20.01 15.02
C GLU A 24 11.34 -19.09 14.29
N SER A 25 10.92 -18.47 13.18
CA SER A 25 11.76 -17.52 12.44
C SER A 25 12.15 -16.29 13.27
N LEU A 26 11.27 -15.86 14.19
CA LEU A 26 11.50 -14.74 15.10
C LEU A 26 12.51 -15.05 16.22
N VAL A 27 12.95 -16.29 16.40
CA VAL A 27 13.96 -16.67 17.41
C VAL A 27 15.16 -17.40 16.80
N ALA A 28 15.22 -17.49 15.46
CA ALA A 28 16.24 -18.25 14.74
C ALA A 28 17.67 -17.68 14.91
N ASP A 29 17.80 -16.39 15.21
CA ASP A 29 19.06 -15.71 15.48
C ASP A 29 19.56 -15.90 16.93
N ALA A 30 18.75 -16.45 17.82
CA ALA A 30 19.11 -16.64 19.22
C ALA A 30 20.05 -17.85 19.41
N PRO A 31 21.13 -17.72 20.21
CA PRO A 31 22.10 -18.80 20.42
C PRO A 31 21.51 -20.01 21.16
N THR A 32 20.55 -19.78 22.05
CA THR A 32 19.81 -20.80 22.80
C THR A 32 18.36 -20.37 22.93
N VAL A 33 17.43 -21.29 22.69
CA VAL A 33 15.98 -21.06 22.85
C VAL A 33 15.43 -22.06 23.85
N ARG A 34 14.68 -21.57 24.84
CA ARG A 34 13.88 -22.38 25.74
C ARG A 34 12.48 -22.49 25.18
N TYR A 35 12.15 -23.65 24.62
CA TYR A 35 10.82 -23.97 24.14
C TYR A 35 9.92 -24.34 25.32
N VAL A 36 8.83 -23.62 25.52
CA VAL A 36 7.88 -23.85 26.60
C VAL A 36 6.65 -24.55 26.03
N ALA A 37 6.52 -25.84 26.33
CA ALA A 37 5.41 -26.68 25.89
C ALA A 37 4.28 -26.61 26.92
N THR A 38 3.15 -26.05 26.51
CA THR A 38 2.01 -25.74 27.38
C THR A 38 0.90 -26.79 27.35
N SER A 39 0.84 -27.62 26.31
CA SER A 39 -0.13 -28.70 26.19
C SER A 39 0.34 -29.96 26.93
N ALA A 40 -0.58 -30.67 27.59
CA ALA A 40 -0.30 -32.01 28.11
C ALA A 40 0.09 -32.96 26.96
N THR A 41 0.90 -33.98 27.25
CA THR A 41 1.09 -35.10 26.33
C THR A 41 -0.29 -35.68 26.02
N GLY A 42 -0.72 -35.56 24.75
CA GLY A 42 -2.07 -35.93 24.33
C GLY A 42 -2.36 -37.42 24.54
N ASP A 43 -3.61 -37.80 24.28
CA ASP A 43 -4.05 -39.19 24.36
C ASP A 43 -3.09 -40.09 23.54
N PRO A 44 -2.47 -41.13 24.13
CA PRO A 44 -1.58 -42.04 23.41
C PRO A 44 -2.25 -42.75 22.22
N GLU A 45 -3.59 -42.72 22.11
CA GLU A 45 -4.33 -43.22 20.95
C GLU A 45 -4.51 -42.19 19.81
N ASP A 46 -4.21 -40.89 20.03
CA ASP A 46 -4.26 -39.85 18.99
C ASP A 46 -2.96 -39.83 18.16
N THR A 47 -2.92 -40.72 17.19
CA THR A 47 -1.79 -40.87 16.25
C THR A 47 -1.54 -39.62 15.38
N GLU A 48 -2.56 -38.79 15.10
CA GLU A 48 -2.39 -37.55 14.33
C GLU A 48 -1.71 -36.48 15.18
N TRP A 49 -2.12 -36.34 16.44
CA TRP A 49 -1.47 -35.45 17.41
C TRP A 49 -0.02 -35.86 17.70
N ALA A 50 0.22 -37.16 17.88
CA ALA A 50 1.57 -37.70 18.10
C ALA A 50 2.50 -37.42 16.91
N ALA A 51 2.01 -37.58 15.67
CA ALA A 51 2.78 -37.27 14.46
C ALA A 51 3.10 -35.77 14.34
N ARG A 52 2.15 -34.89 14.71
CA ARG A 52 2.39 -33.43 14.74
C ARG A 52 3.45 -33.04 15.76
N LEU A 53 3.40 -33.63 16.95
CA LEU A 53 4.38 -33.39 18.01
C LEU A 53 5.78 -33.88 17.61
N ALA A 54 5.87 -35.03 16.91
CA ALA A 54 7.12 -35.55 16.36
C ALA A 54 7.70 -34.63 15.27
N ALA A 55 6.90 -34.22 14.28
CA ALA A 55 7.35 -33.31 13.22
C ALA A 55 7.79 -31.94 13.77
N HIS A 56 7.11 -31.44 14.80
CA HIS A 56 7.50 -30.21 15.45
C HIS A 56 8.78 -30.39 16.29
N ARG A 57 9.02 -31.55 16.92
CA ARG A 57 10.29 -31.87 17.60
C ARG A 57 11.47 -32.01 16.64
N GLU A 58 11.26 -32.64 15.47
CA GLU A 58 12.30 -32.86 14.45
C GLU A 58 12.81 -31.56 13.80
N ARG A 59 11.97 -30.52 13.71
CA ARG A 59 12.36 -29.22 13.16
C ARG A 59 13.25 -28.38 14.08
N ARG A 60 13.33 -28.72 15.36
CA ARG A 60 14.04 -27.90 16.36
C ARG A 60 15.55 -28.19 16.32
N PRO A 61 16.40 -27.14 16.29
CA PRO A 61 17.84 -27.32 16.47
C PRO A 61 18.17 -27.99 17.81
N GLY A 62 19.20 -28.83 17.85
CA GLY A 62 19.63 -29.51 19.09
C GLY A 62 20.14 -28.57 20.19
N SER A 63 20.29 -27.27 19.91
CA SER A 63 20.60 -26.21 20.88
C SER A 63 19.39 -25.74 21.70
N TRP A 64 18.17 -26.22 21.38
CA TRP A 64 16.94 -25.83 22.07
C TRP A 64 16.68 -26.74 23.27
N THR A 65 16.30 -26.14 24.40
CA THR A 65 15.82 -26.88 25.57
C THR A 65 14.30 -26.85 25.60
N THR A 66 13.66 -27.91 26.11
CA THR A 66 12.19 -27.96 26.26
C THR A 66 11.84 -27.97 27.73
N GLU A 67 10.93 -27.08 28.15
CA GLU A 67 10.33 -27.04 29.48
C GLU A 67 8.82 -27.27 29.33
N GLU A 68 8.28 -28.28 30.02
CA GLU A 68 6.86 -28.61 29.98
C GLU A 68 6.13 -27.95 31.16
N THR A 69 5.06 -27.19 30.88
CA THR A 69 4.30 -26.44 31.90
C THR A 69 2.87 -26.94 32.06
N ALA A 70 2.51 -28.05 31.43
CA ALA A 70 1.13 -28.53 31.34
C ALA A 70 0.52 -29.06 32.66
N ALA A 71 1.32 -29.25 33.71
CA ALA A 71 0.85 -29.78 34.99
C ALA A 71 0.14 -28.73 35.87
N ASP A 72 0.50 -27.45 35.71
CA ASP A 72 -0.02 -26.33 36.50
C ASP A 72 -0.08 -25.08 35.61
N PRO A 73 -1.26 -24.46 35.41
CA PRO A 73 -1.38 -23.27 34.57
C PRO A 73 -0.54 -22.08 35.08
N ARG A 74 -0.20 -22.02 36.38
CA ARG A 74 0.67 -20.97 36.95
C ARG A 74 2.12 -21.12 36.56
N ARG A 75 2.55 -22.34 36.23
CA ARG A 75 3.95 -22.65 35.91
C ARG A 75 4.45 -21.83 34.71
N LEU A 76 3.58 -21.53 33.75
CA LEU A 76 3.96 -20.70 32.60
C LEU A 76 4.37 -19.28 33.02
N ALA A 77 3.60 -18.65 33.92
CA ALA A 77 3.93 -17.33 34.44
C ALA A 77 5.23 -17.35 35.24
N ASP A 78 5.44 -18.38 36.08
CA ASP A 78 6.69 -18.56 36.83
C ASP A 78 7.93 -18.68 35.93
N VAL A 79 7.80 -19.43 34.82
CA VAL A 79 8.90 -19.61 33.86
C VAL A 79 9.25 -18.31 33.16
N ILE A 80 8.25 -17.51 32.77
CA ILE A 80 8.46 -16.20 32.13
C ILE A 80 9.05 -15.20 33.14
N ALA A 81 8.58 -15.21 34.39
CA ALA A 81 9.06 -14.31 35.44
C ALA A 81 10.48 -14.63 35.91
N ALA A 82 10.88 -15.91 35.87
CA ALA A 82 12.23 -16.35 36.26
C ALA A 82 13.27 -16.18 35.15
N ALA A 83 12.87 -15.87 33.91
CA ALA A 83 13.77 -15.76 32.77
C ALA A 83 14.63 -14.48 32.84
N GLY A 84 15.94 -14.64 32.70
CA GLY A 84 16.88 -13.52 32.69
C GLY A 84 16.92 -12.74 31.35
N PRO A 85 17.53 -11.54 31.32
CA PRO A 85 17.56 -10.65 30.16
C PRO A 85 18.29 -11.20 28.92
N ASN A 86 19.09 -12.26 29.08
CA ASN A 86 19.82 -12.91 27.99
C ASN A 86 19.14 -14.18 27.49
N GLU A 87 18.00 -14.55 28.06
CA GLU A 87 17.26 -15.75 27.68
C GLU A 87 16.25 -15.46 26.56
N THR A 88 16.01 -16.46 25.71
CA THR A 88 14.98 -16.42 24.67
C THR A 88 14.00 -17.57 24.89
N LEU A 89 12.72 -17.24 25.02
CA LEU A 89 11.64 -18.18 25.24
C LEU A 89 10.71 -18.21 24.03
N LEU A 90 10.31 -19.41 23.61
CA LEU A 90 9.25 -19.62 22.63
C LEU A 90 8.14 -20.45 23.28
N VAL A 91 6.98 -19.85 23.49
CA VAL A 91 5.81 -20.48 24.10
C VAL A 91 4.85 -20.89 22.98
N ASP A 92 4.64 -22.19 22.77
CA ASP A 92 3.73 -22.71 21.73
C ASP A 92 2.91 -23.89 22.31
N ASP A 93 1.59 -23.72 22.57
CA ASP A 93 0.77 -22.50 22.40
C ASP A 93 -0.15 -22.17 23.58
N LEU A 94 -0.70 -20.95 23.61
CA LEU A 94 -1.68 -20.56 24.63
C LEU A 94 -2.99 -21.36 24.54
N GLY A 95 -3.29 -22.02 23.42
CA GLY A 95 -4.45 -22.91 23.31
C GLY A 95 -4.31 -24.16 24.19
N GLY A 96 -3.14 -24.77 24.21
CA GLY A 96 -2.79 -25.84 25.13
C GLY A 96 -2.85 -25.37 26.59
N TRP A 97 -2.36 -24.18 26.88
CA TRP A 97 -2.43 -23.59 28.21
C TRP A 97 -3.87 -23.35 28.69
N VAL A 98 -4.75 -22.81 27.84
CA VAL A 98 -6.18 -22.64 28.16
C VAL A 98 -6.88 -23.98 28.37
N THR A 99 -6.46 -25.04 27.66
CA THR A 99 -6.97 -26.39 27.91
C THR A 99 -6.67 -26.85 29.33
N VAL A 100 -5.46 -26.59 29.84
CA VAL A 100 -5.08 -26.88 31.23
C VAL A 100 -5.83 -25.99 32.22
N LEU A 101 -6.02 -24.70 31.88
CA LEU A 101 -6.76 -23.75 32.73
C LEU A 101 -8.22 -24.20 32.97
N LEU A 102 -8.86 -24.74 31.93
CA LEU A 102 -10.25 -25.19 31.98
C LEU A 102 -10.42 -26.66 32.44
N ASP A 103 -9.34 -27.35 32.81
CA ASP A 103 -9.41 -28.73 33.27
C ASP A 103 -10.22 -28.82 34.57
N PRO A 104 -11.28 -29.66 34.64
CA PRO A 104 -12.05 -29.89 35.85
C PRO A 104 -11.21 -30.27 37.09
N ALA A 105 -10.03 -30.88 36.90
CA ALA A 105 -9.13 -31.23 38.00
C ALA A 105 -8.56 -30.01 38.74
N HIS A 106 -8.50 -28.85 38.09
CA HIS A 106 -8.01 -27.60 38.66
C HIS A 106 -9.15 -26.67 39.12
N GLN A 107 -10.41 -27.07 38.96
CA GLN A 107 -11.57 -26.24 39.27
C GLN A 107 -12.17 -26.54 40.66
N PRO A 108 -12.74 -25.53 41.36
CA PRO A 108 -12.91 -24.14 40.94
C PRO A 108 -11.60 -23.33 41.07
N ALA A 109 -11.17 -22.69 39.99
CA ALA A 109 -10.05 -21.75 39.95
C ALA A 109 -10.52 -20.35 39.54
N ASP A 110 -9.72 -19.34 39.89
CA ASP A 110 -9.91 -17.98 39.37
C ASP A 110 -9.11 -17.84 38.06
N ASP A 111 -9.75 -18.23 36.97
CA ASP A 111 -9.15 -18.22 35.63
C ASP A 111 -8.77 -16.79 35.20
N VAL A 112 -9.56 -15.80 35.62
CA VAL A 112 -9.32 -14.38 35.31
C VAL A 112 -8.05 -13.88 36.02
N ALA A 113 -7.89 -14.22 37.31
CA ALA A 113 -6.67 -13.89 38.03
C ALA A 113 -5.45 -14.57 37.41
N THR A 114 -5.58 -15.84 37.01
CA THR A 114 -4.48 -16.60 36.39
C THR A 114 -4.05 -16.02 35.04
N VAL A 115 -5.01 -15.57 34.21
CA VAL A 115 -4.72 -14.83 32.96
C VAL A 115 -4.03 -13.49 33.25
N ALA A 116 -4.46 -12.77 34.29
CA ALA A 116 -3.84 -11.51 34.69
C ALA A 116 -2.40 -11.69 35.19
N GLU A 117 -2.13 -12.76 35.95
CA GLU A 117 -0.78 -13.15 36.39
C GLU A 117 0.14 -13.44 35.20
N LEU A 118 -0.33 -14.18 34.19
CA LEU A 118 0.42 -14.42 32.96
C LEU A 118 0.73 -13.11 32.21
N ALA A 119 -0.28 -12.24 32.04
CA ALA A 119 -0.09 -10.96 31.37
C ALA A 119 0.88 -10.03 32.13
N ALA A 120 0.88 -10.07 33.47
CA ALA A 120 1.85 -9.34 34.28
C ALA A 120 3.27 -9.89 34.08
N ALA A 121 3.44 -11.22 34.12
CA ALA A 121 4.75 -11.85 33.86
C ALA A 121 5.31 -11.50 32.48
N VAL A 122 4.45 -11.49 31.44
CA VAL A 122 4.84 -11.08 30.07
C VAL A 122 5.24 -9.61 30.01
N ARG A 123 4.56 -8.73 30.74
CA ARG A 123 4.85 -7.29 30.76
C ARG A 123 6.16 -6.96 31.45
N ASP A 124 6.45 -7.67 32.54
CA ASP A 124 7.56 -7.34 33.44
C ASP A 124 8.85 -8.11 33.11
N THR A 125 8.81 -9.05 32.15
CA THR A 125 9.99 -9.83 31.76
C THR A 125 11.01 -9.00 30.97
N GLU A 126 12.29 -9.19 31.27
CA GLU A 126 13.39 -8.63 30.48
C GLU A 126 13.90 -9.61 29.41
N ALA A 127 13.44 -10.85 29.44
CA ALA A 127 13.79 -11.88 28.47
C ALA A 127 13.14 -11.61 27.10
N ARG A 128 13.71 -12.20 26.04
CA ARG A 128 13.07 -12.21 24.72
C ARG A 128 12.01 -13.31 24.69
N VAL A 129 10.73 -12.97 24.57
CA VAL A 129 9.63 -13.95 24.61
C VAL A 129 8.77 -13.88 23.36
N VAL A 130 8.59 -15.00 22.67
CA VAL A 130 7.62 -15.17 21.59
C VAL A 130 6.52 -16.11 22.08
N LEU A 131 5.27 -15.65 22.08
CA LEU A 131 4.10 -16.43 22.45
C LEU A 131 3.29 -16.75 21.20
N VAL A 132 2.91 -18.01 21.01
CA VAL A 132 2.05 -18.46 19.93
C VAL A 132 0.67 -18.75 20.49
N SER A 133 -0.37 -18.31 19.81
CA SER A 133 -1.75 -18.62 20.18
C SER A 133 -2.65 -18.81 18.97
N PRO A 134 -3.58 -19.78 19.00
CA PRO A 134 -4.60 -19.87 17.97
C PRO A 134 -5.62 -18.73 18.08
N GLU A 135 -6.05 -18.20 16.92
CA GLU A 135 -7.13 -17.21 16.84
C GLU A 135 -8.43 -17.90 16.39
N VAL A 136 -9.13 -18.50 17.35
CA VAL A 136 -10.36 -19.27 17.11
C VAL A 136 -11.61 -18.40 17.01
N GLY A 137 -11.55 -17.13 17.45
CA GLY A 137 -12.69 -16.20 17.42
C GLY A 137 -13.12 -15.81 16.02
N LEU A 138 -12.28 -16.07 15.00
CA LEU A 138 -12.57 -15.85 13.58
C LEU A 138 -13.23 -17.07 12.91
N SER A 139 -13.53 -18.14 13.67
CA SER A 139 -14.16 -19.37 13.19
C SER A 139 -15.68 -19.40 13.48
N LEU A 140 -16.34 -20.51 13.15
CA LEU A 140 -17.72 -20.77 13.53
C LEU A 140 -17.86 -20.89 15.05
N VAL A 141 -18.97 -20.37 15.59
CA VAL A 141 -19.29 -20.50 17.02
C VAL A 141 -19.47 -22.00 17.37
N PRO A 142 -18.74 -22.53 18.37
CA PRO A 142 -18.86 -23.94 18.73
C PRO A 142 -20.27 -24.33 19.20
N THR A 143 -20.73 -25.50 18.74
CA THR A 143 -22.04 -26.05 19.11
C THR A 143 -22.07 -26.58 20.54
N THR A 144 -20.92 -27.01 21.08
CA THR A 144 -20.79 -27.54 22.44
C THR A 144 -20.55 -26.44 23.48
N PRO A 145 -21.10 -26.56 24.70
CA PRO A 145 -20.81 -25.62 25.80
C PRO A 145 -19.32 -25.52 26.12
N LEU A 146 -18.60 -26.65 26.10
CA LEU A 146 -17.16 -26.70 26.35
C LEU A 146 -16.37 -25.92 25.28
N GLY A 147 -16.75 -26.04 24.00
CA GLY A 147 -16.10 -25.30 22.93
C GLY A 147 -16.32 -23.78 23.04
N ARG A 148 -17.51 -23.35 23.49
CA ARG A 148 -17.78 -21.92 23.77
C ARG A 148 -16.95 -21.41 24.94
N ALA A 149 -16.90 -22.16 26.05
CA ALA A 149 -16.08 -21.82 27.21
C ALA A 149 -14.58 -21.70 26.84
N PHE A 150 -14.06 -22.63 26.03
CA PHE A 150 -12.70 -22.56 25.50
C PHE A 150 -12.48 -21.32 24.62
N THR A 151 -13.40 -21.03 23.70
CA THR A 151 -13.31 -19.86 22.79
C THR A 151 -13.31 -18.55 23.57
N ASP A 152 -14.19 -18.43 24.58
CA ASP A 152 -14.30 -17.25 25.42
C ASP A 152 -13.05 -17.06 26.30
N ALA A 153 -12.55 -18.14 26.93
CA ALA A 153 -11.35 -18.11 27.77
C ALA A 153 -10.08 -17.79 26.95
N LEU A 154 -9.94 -18.40 25.77
CA LEU A 154 -8.81 -18.12 24.88
C LEU A 154 -8.86 -16.70 24.30
N GLY A 155 -10.05 -16.20 23.96
CA GLY A 155 -10.21 -14.80 23.55
C GLY A 155 -9.83 -13.81 24.67
N ALA A 156 -10.21 -14.11 25.92
CA ALA A 156 -9.81 -13.31 27.07
C ALA A 156 -8.29 -13.35 27.32
N ALA A 157 -7.68 -14.52 27.23
CA ALA A 157 -6.23 -14.70 27.35
C ALA A 157 -5.47 -13.97 26.24
N ASN A 158 -5.87 -14.13 24.97
CA ASN A 158 -5.26 -13.46 23.83
C ASN A 158 -5.30 -11.94 23.98
N ARG A 159 -6.43 -11.38 24.43
CA ARG A 159 -6.55 -9.94 24.68
C ARG A 159 -5.59 -9.47 25.76
N ALA A 160 -5.56 -10.14 26.92
CA ALA A 160 -4.71 -9.75 28.04
C ALA A 160 -3.21 -9.84 27.69
N VAL A 161 -2.80 -10.89 26.98
CA VAL A 161 -1.40 -11.08 26.55
C VAL A 161 -1.03 -10.09 25.43
N ALA A 162 -1.93 -9.81 24.48
CA ALA A 162 -1.71 -8.81 23.44
C ALA A 162 -1.48 -7.41 24.00
N ASP A 163 -2.23 -7.04 25.05
CA ASP A 163 -2.05 -5.77 25.75
C ASP A 163 -0.69 -5.69 26.44
N ALA A 164 -0.18 -6.81 26.96
CA ALA A 164 1.11 -6.92 27.64
C ALA A 164 2.33 -7.00 26.70
N CYS A 165 2.17 -7.50 25.47
CA CYS A 165 3.29 -7.67 24.53
C CYS A 165 3.71 -6.35 23.87
N ASP A 166 4.99 -6.19 23.51
CA ASP A 166 5.45 -5.03 22.74
C ASP A 166 4.86 -5.01 21.32
N ALA A 167 4.76 -6.20 20.70
CA ALA A 167 4.23 -6.37 19.37
C ALA A 167 3.29 -7.58 19.25
N VAL A 168 2.38 -7.52 18.27
CA VAL A 168 1.38 -8.56 18.00
C VAL A 168 1.27 -8.75 16.49
N ALA A 169 1.41 -9.99 16.03
CA ALA A 169 1.25 -10.38 14.64
C ALA A 169 0.10 -11.38 14.47
N LEU A 170 -0.67 -11.25 13.40
CA LEU A 170 -1.66 -12.24 12.94
C LEU A 170 -1.16 -12.89 11.66
N VAL A 171 -0.96 -14.21 11.66
CA VAL A 171 -0.48 -14.95 10.50
C VAL A 171 -1.64 -15.56 9.73
N VAL A 172 -1.78 -15.17 8.47
CA VAL A 172 -2.82 -15.63 7.53
C VAL A 172 -2.14 -16.17 6.26
N ALA A 173 -2.39 -17.44 5.91
CA ALA A 173 -1.79 -18.07 4.73
C ALA A 173 -0.25 -17.94 4.64
N GLY A 174 0.44 -18.05 5.77
CA GLY A 174 1.89 -17.91 5.88
C GLY A 174 2.39 -16.46 5.90
N GLN A 175 1.49 -15.47 5.82
CA GLN A 175 1.81 -14.05 5.77
C GLN A 175 1.52 -13.39 7.13
N PRO A 176 2.53 -12.81 7.81
CA PRO A 176 2.32 -12.09 9.05
C PRO A 176 1.75 -10.69 8.80
N VAL A 177 0.70 -10.31 9.53
CA VAL A 177 0.12 -8.97 9.59
C VAL A 177 0.32 -8.41 10.98
N TRP A 178 1.15 -7.38 11.14
CA TRP A 178 1.39 -6.75 12.44
C TRP A 178 0.18 -5.93 12.88
N LEU A 179 -0.50 -6.38 13.93
CA LEU A 179 -1.64 -5.69 14.55
C LEU A 179 -1.16 -4.61 15.52
N LYS A 180 -0.07 -4.88 16.24
CA LYS A 180 0.64 -3.96 17.13
C LYS A 180 2.12 -3.99 16.72
N PRO A 181 2.67 -2.96 16.05
CA PRO A 181 4.09 -2.91 15.74
C PRO A 181 4.89 -2.57 17.00
N ALA A 182 6.13 -3.08 17.09
CA ALA A 182 7.03 -2.72 18.17
C ALA A 182 7.28 -1.21 18.14
N ALA A 183 7.12 -0.53 19.29
CA ALA A 183 7.48 0.87 19.39
C ALA A 183 8.99 1.00 19.12
N ALA A 184 9.39 1.93 18.23
CA ALA A 184 10.80 2.24 18.04
C ALA A 184 11.38 2.72 19.37
N ARG A 185 12.11 1.85 20.08
CA ARG A 185 12.81 2.24 21.29
C ARG A 185 13.85 3.27 20.86
N ALA A 186 13.79 4.46 21.44
CA ALA A 186 14.85 5.45 21.27
C ALA A 186 16.17 4.75 21.60
N VAL A 187 17.02 4.58 20.60
CA VAL A 187 18.37 4.11 20.83
C VAL A 187 19.00 5.18 21.72
N ASP A 188 19.29 4.83 22.98
CA ASP A 188 20.18 5.62 23.80
C ASP A 188 21.54 5.60 23.11
N VAL A 189 21.74 6.56 22.20
CA VAL A 189 23.05 6.91 21.69
C VAL A 189 23.84 7.32 22.93
N PRO A 190 24.94 6.63 23.27
CA PRO A 190 25.73 6.99 24.45
C PRO A 190 26.08 8.46 24.31
N ALA A 191 25.69 9.24 25.32
CA ALA A 191 25.85 10.68 25.34
C ALA A 191 27.27 11.02 24.86
N GLN A 192 27.36 11.62 23.67
CA GLN A 192 28.62 12.14 23.19
C GLN A 192 29.15 13.05 24.30
N ALA A 193 30.35 12.76 24.77
CA ALA A 193 31.01 13.52 25.81
C ALA A 193 30.90 15.01 25.44
N ARG A 194 30.20 15.78 26.29
CA ARG A 194 30.14 17.23 26.16
C ARG A 194 31.56 17.73 25.97
N PRO A 195 31.87 18.47 24.90
CA PRO A 195 33.14 19.17 24.82
C PRO A 195 33.23 20.04 26.06
N THR A 196 34.26 19.83 26.89
CA THR A 196 34.58 20.76 27.96
C THR A 196 34.78 22.13 27.34
N ALA A 197 33.94 23.07 27.73
CA ALA A 197 34.01 24.45 27.29
C ALA A 197 35.45 24.98 27.51
N PRO A 198 36.10 25.56 26.49
CA PRO A 198 37.33 26.29 26.73
C PRO A 198 37.00 27.53 27.57
N ASP A 199 37.86 27.81 28.55
CA ASP A 199 37.79 28.98 29.41
C ASP A 199 37.52 30.25 28.58
N ALA A 200 36.43 30.93 28.95
CA ALA A 200 36.05 32.20 28.35
C ALA A 200 37.09 33.28 28.70
N THR A 201 37.98 33.54 27.76
CA THR A 201 38.73 34.81 27.70
C THR A 201 38.40 35.53 26.40
N GLY A 202 37.59 36.59 26.56
CA GLY A 202 37.40 37.73 25.66
C GLY A 202 37.54 37.51 24.15
N GLY A 203 36.46 37.16 23.48
CA GLY A 203 36.32 37.32 22.02
C GLY A 203 34.91 37.82 21.70
N ALA A 204 34.82 38.93 20.97
CA ALA A 204 33.55 39.51 20.51
C ALA A 204 32.71 38.48 19.72
N PRO A 205 31.36 38.55 19.77
CA PRO A 205 30.52 37.54 19.15
C PRO A 205 30.68 37.58 17.62
N THR A 206 31.29 36.53 17.07
CA THR A 206 31.31 36.26 15.64
C THR A 206 29.91 35.78 15.25
N THR A 207 29.19 36.58 14.48
CA THR A 207 27.92 36.18 13.85
C THR A 207 28.18 35.01 12.90
N VAL A 208 27.61 33.85 13.19
CA VAL A 208 27.50 32.76 12.20
C VAL A 208 26.54 33.25 11.12
N PRO A 209 26.93 33.33 9.84
CA PRO A 209 25.97 33.66 8.79
C PRO A 209 24.97 32.50 8.69
N GLU A 210 23.69 32.77 8.99
CA GLU A 210 22.59 31.89 8.58
C GLU A 210 22.58 31.85 7.06
N ALA A 211 23.23 30.82 6.49
CA ALA A 211 23.03 30.46 5.10
C ALA A 211 21.62 29.85 4.99
N HIS A 212 20.60 30.69 4.81
CA HIS A 212 19.30 30.20 4.41
C HIS A 212 19.44 29.51 3.04
N PRO A 213 18.99 28.25 2.88
CA PRO A 213 18.98 27.59 1.58
C PRO A 213 18.12 28.41 0.59
N PRO A 214 18.40 28.31 -0.72
CA PRO A 214 17.66 29.07 -1.73
C PRO A 214 16.17 28.73 -1.70
N LEU A 215 15.32 29.75 -1.87
CA LEU A 215 13.87 29.60 -2.07
C LEU A 215 13.62 28.92 -3.44
N PRO A 216 12.51 28.19 -3.61
CA PRO A 216 12.20 27.57 -4.90
C PRO A 216 11.88 28.64 -5.95
N ASP A 217 12.02 28.28 -7.22
CA ASP A 217 11.47 29.08 -8.32
C ASP A 217 9.93 29.01 -8.26
N VAL A 218 9.32 30.06 -7.70
CA VAL A 218 7.88 30.22 -7.68
C VAL A 218 7.43 30.83 -9.01
N LEU A 219 6.64 30.07 -9.77
CA LEU A 219 6.11 30.49 -11.05
C LEU A 219 4.87 31.38 -10.83
N THR A 220 4.91 32.59 -11.38
CA THR A 220 3.73 33.45 -11.45
C THR A 220 2.81 32.99 -12.58
N PRO A 221 1.48 32.97 -12.39
CA PRO A 221 0.54 32.69 -13.46
C PRO A 221 0.75 33.68 -14.62
N THR A 222 0.97 33.17 -15.83
CA THR A 222 1.13 34.02 -17.00
C THR A 222 -0.24 34.58 -17.41
N ALA A 223 -0.43 35.89 -17.37
CA ALA A 223 -1.59 36.54 -17.98
C ALA A 223 -1.55 36.33 -19.52
N PRO A 224 -2.69 36.23 -20.21
CA PRO A 224 -2.72 35.75 -21.60
C PRO A 224 -1.93 36.69 -22.53
N ALA A 225 -0.87 36.17 -23.13
CA ALA A 225 -0.26 36.78 -24.29
C ALA A 225 -1.02 36.33 -25.54
N ALA A 226 -1.50 37.28 -26.34
CA ALA A 226 -2.08 37.00 -27.65
C ALA A 226 -1.03 36.30 -28.52
N ALA A 227 -1.28 35.04 -28.87
CA ALA A 227 -0.35 34.22 -29.63
C ALA A 227 -0.17 34.78 -31.05
N ALA A 228 1.08 35.05 -31.44
CA ALA A 228 1.47 35.27 -32.82
C ALA A 228 1.55 33.92 -33.56
N GLN A 229 1.00 33.87 -34.77
CA GLN A 229 0.99 32.67 -35.61
C GLN A 229 2.40 32.35 -36.14
N PRO A 230 2.87 31.10 -36.05
CA PRO A 230 4.05 30.67 -36.77
C PRO A 230 3.68 30.19 -38.18
N ASP A 231 4.42 30.71 -39.18
CA ASP A 231 4.41 30.26 -40.56
C ASP A 231 5.24 28.97 -40.74
N GLY A 232 4.74 28.03 -41.55
CA GLY A 232 5.58 27.23 -42.45
C GLY A 232 6.03 25.81 -42.03
N THR A 233 5.21 24.81 -42.40
CA THR A 233 5.50 23.48 -43.00
C THR A 233 6.75 22.65 -42.66
N ALA A 234 6.53 21.42 -42.13
CA ALA A 234 7.11 20.15 -42.61
C ALA A 234 6.30 18.93 -42.09
N TRP A 235 6.17 17.89 -42.92
CA TRP A 235 5.14 16.82 -42.86
C TRP A 235 5.69 15.46 -42.38
N ALA A 236 5.00 14.81 -41.43
CA ALA A 236 4.95 13.34 -41.28
C ALA A 236 3.70 12.92 -40.47
N ALA A 237 2.93 11.95 -40.98
CA ALA A 237 1.54 11.62 -40.66
C ALA A 237 1.37 10.36 -39.76
N PRO A 238 0.14 9.95 -39.37
CA PRO A 238 -1.07 10.70 -39.07
C PRO A 238 -1.40 10.58 -37.57
N THR A 239 -1.37 11.69 -36.84
CA THR A 239 -2.08 11.78 -35.56
C THR A 239 -3.57 11.81 -35.88
N MET A 240 -4.36 10.93 -35.26
CA MET A 240 -5.79 11.21 -35.05
C MET A 240 -5.87 12.41 -34.12
N ALA A 241 -5.61 13.58 -34.68
CA ALA A 241 -5.70 14.85 -34.01
C ALA A 241 -7.19 15.10 -33.76
N LEU A 242 -7.54 15.19 -32.48
CA LEU A 242 -8.72 15.94 -32.07
C LEU A 242 -8.69 17.29 -32.82
N PRO A 243 -9.82 17.77 -33.36
CA PRO A 243 -9.84 19.02 -34.09
C PRO A 243 -9.49 20.16 -33.12
N MET A 244 -8.21 20.55 -33.10
CA MET A 244 -7.76 21.81 -32.52
C MET A 244 -8.27 22.94 -33.41
N VAL A 245 -9.49 23.39 -33.15
CA VAL A 245 -9.96 24.70 -33.59
C VAL A 245 -9.64 25.69 -32.47
N ALA A 246 -8.96 26.77 -32.84
CA ALA A 246 -8.22 27.73 -32.02
C ALA A 246 -8.97 28.45 -30.87
N THR A 247 -10.17 28.03 -30.46
CA THR A 247 -10.89 28.52 -29.26
C THR A 247 -11.89 27.51 -28.67
N GLY A 248 -11.85 26.22 -29.03
CA GLY A 248 -12.97 25.29 -28.79
C GLY A 248 -12.63 23.94 -28.16
N LEU A 249 -11.89 23.89 -27.05
CA LEU A 249 -11.74 22.67 -26.26
C LEU A 249 -13.13 22.27 -25.68
N VAL A 250 -13.68 21.16 -26.17
CA VAL A 250 -14.92 20.56 -25.64
C VAL A 250 -14.53 19.34 -24.80
N ILE A 251 -14.59 19.50 -23.48
CA ILE A 251 -14.40 18.38 -22.55
C ILE A 251 -15.74 17.68 -22.43
N GLN A 252 -15.81 16.39 -22.75
CA GLN A 252 -17.06 15.63 -22.73
C GLN A 252 -16.78 14.16 -22.39
N PRO A 253 -17.77 13.45 -21.83
CA PRO A 253 -17.63 12.03 -21.52
C PRO A 253 -17.24 11.20 -22.75
N GLY A 254 -16.38 10.21 -22.54
CA GLY A 254 -15.93 9.29 -23.59
C GLY A 254 -14.90 9.89 -24.55
N MET A 255 -14.20 10.96 -24.16
CA MET A 255 -13.14 11.50 -25.00
C MET A 255 -11.95 10.54 -25.08
N GLU A 256 -11.39 10.37 -26.27
CA GLU A 256 -10.20 9.55 -26.48
C GLU A 256 -8.94 10.38 -26.26
N LEU A 257 -8.10 9.90 -25.34
CA LEU A 257 -6.81 10.47 -25.02
C LEU A 257 -5.69 9.42 -25.22
N PRO A 258 -4.43 9.82 -25.42
CA PRO A 258 -3.36 8.87 -25.70
C PRO A 258 -3.11 7.94 -24.51
N MET A 259 -2.74 6.70 -24.80
CA MET A 259 -2.20 5.76 -23.82
C MET A 259 -0.68 5.90 -23.70
N PRO A 260 -0.08 5.60 -22.54
CA PRO A 260 1.36 5.35 -22.44
C PRO A 260 1.79 4.20 -23.34
N ASP A 261 3.08 4.13 -23.65
CA ASP A 261 3.64 3.06 -24.48
C ASP A 261 3.48 1.70 -23.80
N GLU A 262 2.84 0.76 -24.51
CA GLU A 262 2.50 -0.57 -23.98
C GLU A 262 3.69 -1.53 -23.91
N TYR A 263 4.77 -1.26 -24.65
CA TYR A 263 5.94 -2.14 -24.74
C TYR A 263 7.11 -1.65 -23.88
N ALA A 264 7.32 -0.34 -23.80
CA ALA A 264 8.45 0.26 -23.10
C ALA A 264 8.45 -0.11 -21.60
N GLY A 265 7.28 -0.10 -20.95
CA GLY A 265 7.13 -0.48 -19.55
C GLY A 265 7.61 -1.90 -19.25
N PRO A 266 7.01 -2.94 -19.86
CA PRO A 266 7.45 -4.33 -19.73
C PRO A 266 8.93 -4.53 -20.09
N GLN A 267 9.40 -3.96 -21.21
CA GLN A 267 10.80 -4.07 -21.62
C GLN A 267 11.76 -3.48 -20.59
N ALA A 268 11.39 -2.37 -19.94
CA ALA A 268 12.21 -1.78 -18.90
C ALA A 268 12.29 -2.67 -17.66
N VAL A 269 11.18 -3.32 -17.27
CA VAL A 269 11.14 -4.27 -16.14
C VAL A 269 11.95 -5.53 -16.45
N ASP A 270 11.79 -6.12 -17.63
CA ASP A 270 12.58 -7.28 -18.07
C ASP A 270 14.08 -6.98 -18.04
N ARG A 271 14.46 -5.76 -18.47
CA ARG A 271 15.85 -5.29 -18.44
C ARG A 271 16.41 -5.20 -17.01
N LEU A 272 15.59 -4.91 -15.99
CA LEU A 272 16.08 -4.82 -14.59
C LEU A 272 16.72 -6.14 -14.13
N GLY A 273 16.18 -7.29 -14.56
CA GLY A 273 16.75 -8.60 -14.26
C GLY A 273 18.11 -8.87 -14.89
N THR A 274 18.54 -8.02 -15.84
CA THR A 274 19.86 -8.13 -16.49
C THR A 274 20.92 -7.24 -15.83
N LEU A 275 20.53 -6.30 -14.97
CA LEU A 275 21.45 -5.33 -14.36
C LEU A 275 22.33 -5.97 -13.29
N ASP A 276 23.53 -5.41 -13.10
CA ASP A 276 24.46 -5.83 -12.05
C ASP A 276 24.02 -5.31 -10.67
N VAL A 277 22.89 -5.84 -10.19
CA VAL A 277 22.32 -5.54 -8.87
C VAL A 277 22.26 -6.84 -8.06
N PRO A 278 22.92 -6.92 -6.88
CA PRO A 278 22.82 -8.10 -6.02
C PRO A 278 21.44 -8.19 -5.35
N GLY A 279 20.95 -9.42 -5.11
CA GLY A 279 19.74 -9.68 -4.32
C GLY A 279 18.43 -9.62 -5.14
N ALA A 280 17.35 -9.16 -4.52
CA ALA A 280 15.99 -9.14 -5.10
C ALA A 280 15.69 -7.91 -5.98
N GLY A 281 16.72 -7.14 -6.38
CA GLY A 281 16.57 -5.97 -7.25
C GLY A 281 15.85 -4.79 -6.58
N PHE A 282 14.94 -4.15 -7.31
CA PHE A 282 14.25 -2.92 -6.87
C PHE A 282 12.92 -3.20 -6.14
N GLY A 283 12.51 -4.46 -6.01
CA GLY A 283 11.29 -4.86 -5.30
C GLY A 283 10.04 -4.15 -5.80
N THR A 284 9.22 -3.59 -4.91
CA THR A 284 7.98 -2.89 -5.28
C THR A 284 8.22 -1.62 -6.11
N LEU A 285 9.45 -1.10 -6.13
CA LEU A 285 9.83 0.10 -6.88
C LEU A 285 10.10 -0.18 -8.35
N GLU A 286 10.16 -1.43 -8.82
CA GLU A 286 10.23 -1.76 -10.26
C GLU A 286 9.06 -1.15 -11.04
N ARG A 287 7.90 -1.00 -10.39
CA ARG A 287 6.72 -0.33 -10.94
C ARG A 287 6.99 1.12 -11.35
N VAL A 288 7.86 1.84 -10.63
CA VAL A 288 8.21 3.22 -11.00
C VAL A 288 9.03 3.25 -12.30
N VAL A 289 9.89 2.26 -12.49
CA VAL A 289 10.69 2.10 -13.73
C VAL A 289 9.75 1.78 -14.89
N GLY A 290 8.86 0.80 -14.73
CA GLY A 290 7.88 0.44 -15.75
C GLY A 290 6.97 1.61 -16.14
N PHE A 291 6.46 2.36 -15.16
CA PHE A 291 5.66 3.55 -15.42
C PHE A 291 6.44 4.67 -16.13
N ALA A 292 7.66 4.97 -15.65
CA ALA A 292 8.51 5.99 -16.27
C ALA A 292 8.87 5.60 -17.71
N ALA A 293 9.14 4.32 -17.95
CA ALA A 293 9.43 3.79 -19.28
C ALA A 293 8.23 3.92 -20.23
N ALA A 294 7.05 3.51 -19.79
CA ALA A 294 5.81 3.63 -20.56
C ALA A 294 5.46 5.09 -20.91
N THR A 295 5.65 6.02 -19.96
CA THR A 295 5.33 7.44 -20.16
C THR A 295 6.39 8.20 -20.96
N GLN A 296 7.64 7.73 -20.95
CA GLN A 296 8.73 8.28 -21.76
C GLN A 296 8.89 7.59 -23.13
N GLY A 297 8.24 6.44 -23.34
CA GLY A 297 8.35 5.65 -24.58
C GLY A 297 9.73 5.02 -24.79
N THR A 298 10.40 4.61 -23.72
CA THR A 298 11.75 4.01 -23.78
C THR A 298 11.95 2.94 -22.72
N ALA A 299 12.65 1.84 -23.05
CA ALA A 299 13.02 0.78 -22.10
C ALA A 299 14.10 1.20 -21.08
N THR A 300 14.73 2.36 -21.28
CA THR A 300 15.75 2.96 -20.41
C THR A 300 15.27 4.35 -19.93
N PRO A 301 14.28 4.41 -19.03
CA PRO A 301 13.72 5.68 -18.58
C PRO A 301 14.76 6.50 -17.84
N VAL A 302 14.74 7.81 -18.06
CA VAL A 302 15.59 8.76 -17.34
C VAL A 302 14.87 9.31 -16.10
N PRO A 303 15.60 9.72 -15.05
CA PRO A 303 15.01 10.39 -13.89
C PRO A 303 14.27 11.68 -14.28
N TRP A 304 13.14 11.95 -13.63
CA TRP A 304 12.40 13.21 -13.80
C TRP A 304 13.15 14.39 -13.18
N SER A 305 14.00 15.04 -13.97
CA SER A 305 14.79 16.20 -13.56
C SER A 305 13.98 17.50 -13.48
N ARG A 306 13.03 17.71 -14.41
CA ARG A 306 12.19 18.92 -14.48
C ARG A 306 10.81 18.62 -13.93
N VAL A 307 10.57 18.98 -12.68
CA VAL A 307 9.30 18.71 -11.97
C VAL A 307 8.60 20.02 -11.69
N ARG A 308 7.27 20.05 -11.85
CA ARG A 308 6.45 21.20 -11.48
C ARG A 308 5.35 20.78 -10.53
N VAL A 309 5.22 21.51 -9.43
CA VAL A 309 4.17 21.36 -8.43
C VAL A 309 3.08 22.38 -8.70
N LEU A 310 1.84 21.92 -8.85
CA LEU A 310 0.66 22.78 -8.91
C LEU A 310 -0.07 22.68 -7.57
N LEU A 311 0.00 23.76 -6.77
CA LEU A 311 -0.74 23.88 -5.52
C LEU A 311 -2.06 24.60 -5.81
N LEU A 312 -3.17 23.86 -5.79
CA LEU A 312 -4.50 24.42 -5.99
C LEU A 312 -5.01 25.03 -4.68
N HIS A 313 -5.36 26.31 -4.71
CA HIS A 313 -5.88 27.04 -3.56
C HIS A 313 -7.36 27.38 -3.81
N GLY A 314 -8.27 26.75 -3.08
CA GLY A 314 -9.71 26.97 -3.19
C GLY A 314 -10.44 26.63 -1.91
N ASP A 315 -11.32 27.50 -1.44
CA ASP A 315 -12.09 27.29 -0.21
C ASP A 315 -13.53 26.87 -0.51
N HIS A 316 -14.02 25.94 0.31
CA HIS A 316 -15.40 25.46 0.33
C HIS A 316 -16.16 26.04 1.53
N ALA A 317 -17.31 26.64 1.29
CA ALA A 317 -18.16 27.17 2.36
C ALA A 317 -18.98 26.06 3.05
N GLY A 318 -19.64 26.42 4.16
CA GLY A 318 -20.57 25.53 4.87
C GLY A 318 -19.88 24.53 5.80
N GLY A 319 -20.55 23.41 6.05
CA GLY A 319 -20.05 22.37 6.95
C GLY A 319 -18.79 21.65 6.45
N ALA A 320 -18.48 21.75 5.16
CA ALA A 320 -17.25 21.23 4.58
C ALA A 320 -15.98 21.80 5.24
N ALA A 321 -16.00 23.10 5.58
CA ALA A 321 -14.89 23.82 6.19
C ALA A 321 -14.80 23.65 7.72
N ALA A 322 -15.65 22.83 8.35
CA ALA A 322 -15.62 22.68 9.80
C ALA A 322 -14.24 22.23 10.30
N GLY A 323 -13.76 22.85 11.38
CA GLY A 323 -12.42 22.62 11.95
C GLY A 323 -11.27 23.32 11.22
N ALA A 324 -11.51 24.00 10.09
CA ALA A 324 -10.49 24.81 9.43
C ALA A 324 -10.35 26.18 10.14
N PRO A 325 -9.15 26.58 10.59
CA PRO A 325 -8.96 27.90 11.18
C PRO A 325 -9.21 29.01 10.13
N PRO A 326 -9.94 30.10 10.48
CA PRO A 326 -10.23 31.16 9.53
C PRO A 326 -8.96 31.80 8.94
N GLY A 327 -8.88 31.85 7.61
CA GLY A 327 -7.75 32.46 6.88
C GLY A 327 -6.48 31.60 6.81
N GLU A 328 -6.50 30.38 7.34
CA GLU A 328 -5.35 29.47 7.33
C GLU A 328 -4.97 29.03 5.91
N SER A 329 -5.96 28.68 5.08
CA SER A 329 -5.75 28.34 3.66
C SER A 329 -5.04 29.47 2.91
N SER A 330 -5.55 30.69 3.05
CA SER A 330 -4.97 31.90 2.47
C SER A 330 -3.55 32.19 3.00
N ARG A 331 -3.30 31.91 4.29
CA ARG A 331 -1.96 32.02 4.89
C ARG A 331 -0.99 31.03 4.26
N LEU A 332 -1.37 29.76 4.12
CA LEU A 332 -0.55 28.71 3.51
C LEU A 332 -0.28 29.00 2.03
N ALA A 333 -1.29 29.41 1.26
CA ALA A 333 -1.13 29.78 -0.14
C ALA A 333 -0.20 31.01 -0.31
N ARG A 334 -0.28 32.00 0.59
CA ARG A 334 0.65 33.14 0.60
C ARG A 334 2.08 32.70 0.94
N GLN A 335 2.26 31.86 1.95
CA GLN A 335 3.58 31.31 2.29
C GLN A 335 4.19 30.56 1.10
N ALA A 336 3.42 29.71 0.43
CA ALA A 336 3.86 28.99 -0.75
C ALA A 336 4.29 29.93 -1.89
N ARG A 337 3.54 31.00 -2.16
CA ARG A 337 3.92 32.04 -3.14
C ARG A 337 5.20 32.79 -2.78
N GLU A 338 5.47 32.95 -1.48
CA GLU A 338 6.69 33.55 -0.97
C GLU A 338 7.87 32.55 -0.90
N GLY A 339 7.67 31.31 -1.37
CA GLY A 339 8.68 30.23 -1.30
C GLY A 339 8.87 29.66 0.10
N ARG A 340 7.93 29.90 1.01
CA ARG A 340 7.96 29.50 2.43
C ARG A 340 6.97 28.38 2.72
N GLY A 341 7.14 27.72 3.86
CA GLY A 341 6.31 26.60 4.29
C GLY A 341 6.81 25.25 3.80
N THR A 342 6.17 24.18 4.27
CA THR A 342 6.62 22.79 4.07
C THR A 342 6.75 22.44 2.59
N LEU A 343 5.69 22.67 1.80
CA LEU A 343 5.66 22.34 0.38
C LEU A 343 6.74 23.09 -0.41
N ALA A 344 6.89 24.39 -0.17
CA ALA A 344 7.89 25.20 -0.87
C ALA A 344 9.33 24.80 -0.50
N ARG A 345 9.57 24.45 0.77
CA ARG A 345 10.89 23.99 1.22
C ARG A 345 11.26 22.64 0.59
N LEU A 346 10.31 21.71 0.50
CA LEU A 346 10.48 20.41 -0.17
C LEU A 346 10.70 20.61 -1.68
N ALA A 347 9.93 21.48 -2.32
CA ALA A 347 10.08 21.80 -3.73
C ALA A 347 11.48 22.38 -4.03
N ALA A 348 11.98 23.28 -3.17
CA ALA A 348 13.33 23.84 -3.29
C ALA A 348 14.42 22.77 -3.15
N GLU A 349 14.27 21.84 -2.20
CA GLU A 349 15.23 20.77 -1.94
C GLU A 349 15.46 19.89 -3.17
N ILE A 350 14.38 19.61 -3.88
CA ILE A 350 14.41 18.71 -5.04
C ILE A 350 14.54 19.48 -6.37
N GLY A 351 14.64 20.80 -6.34
CA GLY A 351 14.68 21.66 -7.53
C GLY A 351 13.41 21.60 -8.38
N ALA A 352 12.24 21.44 -7.76
CA ALA A 352 10.95 21.50 -8.43
C ALA A 352 10.42 22.93 -8.47
N GLY A 353 9.85 23.34 -9.61
CA GLY A 353 9.15 24.62 -9.72
C GLY A 353 7.80 24.55 -9.00
N LEU A 354 7.44 25.58 -8.24
CA LEU A 354 6.17 25.64 -7.51
C LEU A 354 5.26 26.70 -8.14
N GLN A 355 4.03 26.33 -8.47
CA GLN A 355 3.01 27.24 -8.98
C GLN A 355 1.76 27.14 -8.12
N VAL A 356 1.38 28.26 -7.48
CA VAL A 356 0.13 28.36 -6.73
C VAL A 356 -0.97 28.84 -7.66
N VAL A 357 -2.08 28.11 -7.70
CA VAL A 357 -3.21 28.35 -8.60
C VAL A 357 -4.45 28.63 -7.78
N ASP A 358 -4.97 29.85 -7.84
CA ASP A 358 -6.24 30.18 -7.20
C ASP A 358 -7.41 29.61 -8.01
N THR A 359 -8.29 28.90 -7.34
CA THR A 359 -9.50 28.34 -7.93
C THR A 359 -10.73 29.09 -7.41
N PRO A 360 -11.88 29.03 -8.13
CA PRO A 360 -13.11 29.64 -7.65
C PRO A 360 -13.52 29.06 -6.29
N SER A 361 -13.91 29.93 -5.35
CA SER A 361 -14.49 29.49 -4.08
C SER A 361 -15.83 28.80 -4.33
N SER A 362 -16.09 27.76 -3.55
CA SER A 362 -17.25 26.90 -3.70
C SER A 362 -18.31 27.20 -2.63
N ALA A 363 -19.58 27.17 -3.04
CA ALA A 363 -20.73 27.35 -2.17
C ALA A 363 -20.94 26.13 -1.23
N PRO A 364 -21.77 26.26 -0.17
CA PRO A 364 -22.09 25.15 0.73
C PRO A 364 -22.81 24.00 -0.01
N MET A 365 -22.08 22.94 -0.35
CA MET A 365 -22.59 21.81 -1.14
C MET A 365 -23.81 21.11 -0.53
N GLU A 366 -23.99 21.20 0.79
CA GLU A 366 -25.14 20.64 1.50
C GLU A 366 -26.43 21.46 1.30
N GLN A 367 -26.33 22.69 0.80
CA GLN A 367 -27.46 23.60 0.61
C GLN A 367 -27.76 23.86 -0.86
N GLU A 368 -26.72 24.04 -1.67
CA GLU A 368 -26.81 24.42 -3.07
C GLU A 368 -25.64 23.85 -3.88
N PRO A 369 -25.64 23.95 -5.23
CA PRO A 369 -24.50 23.52 -6.03
C PRO A 369 -23.21 24.25 -5.63
N ALA A 370 -22.14 23.49 -5.38
CA ALA A 370 -20.82 24.00 -5.02
C ALA A 370 -20.26 25.00 -6.06
N LEU A 371 -20.52 24.76 -7.34
CA LEU A 371 -20.05 25.60 -8.44
C LEU A 371 -21.06 25.63 -9.59
N GLY A 372 -21.29 26.80 -10.19
CA GLY A 372 -22.14 26.91 -11.38
C GLY A 372 -21.52 26.23 -12.62
N ALA A 373 -22.36 25.69 -13.52
CA ALA A 373 -21.91 24.94 -14.69
C ALA A 373 -20.89 25.70 -15.58
N ALA A 374 -21.07 27.01 -15.78
CA ALA A 374 -20.12 27.83 -16.54
C ALA A 374 -18.75 27.95 -15.85
N ALA A 375 -18.73 27.98 -14.52
CA ALA A 375 -17.51 28.03 -13.74
C ALA A 375 -16.81 26.66 -13.72
N VAL A 376 -17.55 25.54 -13.65
CA VAL A 376 -16.98 24.18 -13.85
C VAL A 376 -16.26 24.08 -15.18
N GLU A 377 -16.92 24.50 -16.27
CA GLU A 377 -16.34 24.46 -17.61
C GLU A 377 -15.10 25.37 -17.72
N SER A 378 -15.13 26.56 -17.12
CA SER A 378 -13.99 27.47 -17.06
C SER A 378 -12.81 26.88 -16.26
N SER A 379 -13.09 26.24 -15.13
CA SER A 379 -12.09 25.58 -14.27
C SER A 379 -11.42 24.40 -14.98
N LEU A 380 -12.21 23.55 -15.65
CA LEU A 380 -11.68 22.46 -16.46
C LEU A 380 -10.76 22.96 -17.58
N ARG A 381 -11.19 24.00 -18.31
CA ARG A 381 -10.35 24.65 -19.33
C ARG A 381 -9.10 25.32 -18.75
N HIS A 382 -9.18 25.83 -17.53
CA HIS A 382 -8.02 26.42 -16.86
C HIS A 382 -6.99 25.35 -16.49
N GLY A 383 -7.42 24.25 -15.87
CA GLY A 383 -6.57 23.11 -15.56
C GLY A 383 -5.89 22.54 -16.80
N TRP A 384 -6.62 22.39 -17.89
CA TRP A 384 -6.06 21.91 -19.15
C TRP A 384 -4.91 22.78 -19.65
N ARG A 385 -5.11 24.11 -19.66
CA ARG A 385 -4.07 25.07 -20.07
C ARG A 385 -2.84 25.03 -19.16
N LEU A 386 -3.01 24.84 -17.84
CA LEU A 386 -1.89 24.71 -16.92
C LEU A 386 -1.01 23.49 -17.26
N ALA A 387 -1.63 22.40 -17.68
CA ALA A 387 -0.90 21.21 -18.13
C ALA A 387 -0.19 21.44 -19.48
N GLU A 388 -0.81 22.15 -20.42
CA GLU A 388 -0.17 22.57 -21.68
C GLU A 388 1.04 23.46 -21.43
N GLU A 389 0.89 24.49 -20.59
CA GLU A 389 1.98 25.38 -20.19
C GLU A 389 3.14 24.64 -19.51
N ALA A 390 2.84 23.59 -18.74
CA ALA A 390 3.85 22.74 -18.13
C ALA A 390 4.58 21.88 -19.18
N ALA A 391 3.84 21.23 -20.08
CA ALA A 391 4.40 20.43 -21.15
C ALA A 391 5.30 21.26 -22.09
N ASP A 392 4.84 22.45 -22.48
CA ASP A 392 5.57 23.36 -23.37
C ASP A 392 6.84 23.92 -22.70
N ALA A 393 6.84 24.03 -21.37
CA ALA A 393 8.03 24.36 -20.58
C ALA A 393 9.01 23.18 -20.39
N GLY A 394 8.73 22.02 -20.99
CA GLY A 394 9.54 20.80 -20.89
C GLY A 394 9.52 20.19 -19.49
N VAL A 395 8.41 20.31 -18.75
CA VAL A 395 8.21 19.57 -17.50
C VAL A 395 8.10 18.08 -17.82
N GLN A 396 8.76 17.25 -17.03
CA GLN A 396 8.79 15.79 -17.20
C GLN A 396 7.85 15.07 -16.24
N LEU A 397 7.42 15.73 -15.16
CA LEU A 397 6.48 15.21 -14.16
C LEU A 397 5.73 16.38 -13.50
N LEU A 398 4.41 16.29 -13.43
CA LEU A 398 3.58 17.16 -12.61
C LEU A 398 3.34 16.55 -11.23
N VAL A 399 3.29 17.38 -10.20
CA VAL A 399 2.80 16.99 -8.87
C VAL A 399 1.57 17.83 -8.56
N LEU A 400 0.46 17.17 -8.24
CA LEU A 400 -0.76 17.86 -7.80
C LEU A 400 -0.80 17.93 -6.28
N GLY A 401 -1.05 19.12 -5.76
CA GLY A 401 -1.39 19.34 -4.37
C GLY A 401 -2.56 20.32 -4.26
N ALA A 402 -3.25 20.31 -3.12
CA ALA A 402 -4.33 21.22 -2.83
C ALA A 402 -4.20 21.79 -1.42
N CYS A 403 -4.72 22.99 -1.23
CA CYS A 403 -4.87 23.60 0.09
C CYS A 403 -6.14 24.45 0.10
N GLY A 404 -6.93 24.32 1.15
CA GLY A 404 -8.17 25.08 1.25
C GLY A 404 -9.02 24.59 2.40
N ALA A 405 -9.85 25.48 2.92
CA ALA A 405 -10.85 25.10 3.91
C ALA A 405 -11.88 24.19 3.25
N GLY A 406 -12.01 22.95 3.72
CA GLY A 406 -13.04 22.00 3.26
C GLY A 406 -12.78 21.28 1.94
N THR A 407 -11.61 21.43 1.33
CA THR A 407 -11.23 20.73 0.08
C THR A 407 -11.26 19.21 0.24
N GLU A 408 -10.74 18.70 1.36
CA GLU A 408 -10.80 17.27 1.71
C GLU A 408 -12.25 16.78 1.80
N ALA A 409 -13.15 17.55 2.42
CA ALA A 409 -14.54 17.16 2.56
C ALA A 409 -15.27 17.14 1.21
N ALA A 410 -14.98 18.10 0.32
CA ALA A 410 -15.50 18.13 -1.03
C ALA A 410 -14.97 16.96 -1.88
N ALA A 411 -13.66 16.67 -1.79
CA ALA A 411 -13.07 15.50 -2.42
C ALA A 411 -13.69 14.20 -1.90
N ALA A 412 -13.92 14.08 -0.59
CA ALA A 412 -14.62 12.94 0.01
C ALA A 412 -16.06 12.82 -0.50
N ALA A 413 -16.78 13.93 -0.70
CA ALA A 413 -18.13 13.92 -1.28
C ALA A 413 -18.14 13.41 -2.73
N VAL A 414 -17.18 13.87 -3.55
CA VAL A 414 -16.99 13.38 -4.93
C VAL A 414 -16.70 11.87 -4.95
N LEU A 415 -15.80 11.42 -4.08
CA LEU A 415 -15.42 10.00 -3.99
C LEU A 415 -16.59 9.15 -3.48
N ALA A 416 -17.34 9.61 -2.48
CA ALA A 416 -18.55 8.94 -2.02
C ALA A 416 -19.59 8.81 -3.15
N ALA A 417 -19.82 9.88 -3.92
CA ALA A 417 -20.79 9.88 -5.02
C ALA A 417 -20.39 8.94 -6.18
N THR A 418 -19.09 8.86 -6.48
CA THR A 418 -18.56 8.09 -7.62
C THR A 418 -18.23 6.64 -7.28
N ALA A 419 -17.81 6.34 -6.04
CA ALA A 419 -17.49 5.00 -5.57
C ALA A 419 -18.63 4.32 -4.79
N GLY A 420 -19.70 5.04 -4.46
CA GLY A 420 -20.84 4.50 -3.71
C GLY A 420 -20.52 4.24 -2.23
N ALA A 421 -19.67 5.07 -1.64
CA ALA A 421 -19.26 4.95 -0.23
C ALA A 421 -20.06 5.89 0.69
N GLU A 422 -20.17 5.51 1.96
CA GLU A 422 -20.78 6.34 3.01
C GLU A 422 -19.80 7.43 3.48
N ALA A 423 -20.30 8.61 3.84
CA ALA A 423 -19.46 9.76 4.23
C ALA A 423 -18.42 9.44 5.34
N PRO A 424 -18.76 8.71 6.43
CA PRO A 424 -17.80 8.34 7.47
C PRO A 424 -16.67 7.42 7.00
N ALA A 425 -16.87 6.70 5.89
CA ALA A 425 -15.89 5.74 5.36
C ALA A 425 -14.82 6.41 4.49
N VAL A 426 -15.03 7.67 4.07
CA VAL A 426 -14.13 8.39 3.16
C VAL A 426 -13.51 9.64 3.78
N LEU A 427 -14.13 10.24 4.79
CA LEU A 427 -13.60 11.43 5.47
C LEU A 427 -12.40 11.08 6.36
N GLY A 428 -11.32 11.85 6.24
CA GLY A 428 -10.18 11.80 7.15
C GLY A 428 -10.53 12.36 8.53
N ARG A 429 -9.66 12.16 9.51
CA ARG A 429 -9.82 12.74 10.85
C ARG A 429 -9.55 14.24 10.78
N VAL A 430 -10.32 15.02 11.53
CA VAL A 430 -10.03 16.45 11.71
C VAL A 430 -9.09 16.61 12.90
N VAL A 431 -7.97 17.29 12.69
CA VAL A 431 -6.96 17.55 13.71
C VAL A 431 -6.86 19.05 13.97
N THR A 432 -6.87 19.45 15.24
CA THR A 432 -6.71 20.84 15.65
C THR A 432 -5.27 21.32 15.48
N ALA A 433 -5.03 22.63 15.60
CA ALA A 433 -3.69 23.19 15.58
C ALA A 433 -2.77 22.62 16.70
N ASP A 434 -3.37 22.13 17.79
CA ASP A 434 -2.67 21.53 18.93
C ASP A 434 -2.41 20.02 18.74
N GLY A 435 -2.82 19.44 17.61
CA GLY A 435 -2.64 18.01 17.30
C GLY A 435 -3.70 17.09 17.89
N GLU A 436 -4.80 17.65 18.42
CA GLU A 436 -5.90 16.88 19.01
C GLU A 436 -6.96 16.52 17.96
N ILE A 437 -7.65 15.39 18.14
CA ILE A 437 -8.74 14.97 17.24
C ILE A 437 -9.99 15.80 17.56
N ASP A 438 -10.53 16.48 16.54
CA ASP A 438 -11.78 17.25 16.61
C ASP A 438 -12.95 16.45 16.03
N ASP A 439 -13.53 15.58 16.85
CA ASP A 439 -14.69 14.78 16.46
C ASP A 439 -15.92 15.65 16.15
N ALA A 440 -16.05 16.82 16.77
CA ALA A 440 -17.19 17.70 16.54
C ALA A 440 -17.14 18.31 15.13
N ALA A 441 -15.97 18.82 14.72
CA ALA A 441 -15.75 19.27 13.35
C ALA A 441 -15.90 18.12 12.35
N TRP A 442 -15.39 16.93 12.66
CA TRP A 442 -15.55 15.75 11.82
C TRP A 442 -17.03 15.37 11.62
N MET A 443 -17.84 15.37 12.69
CA MET A 443 -19.28 15.12 12.62
C MET A 443 -20.00 16.14 11.73
N VAL A 444 -19.60 17.42 11.79
CA VAL A 444 -20.16 18.47 10.93
C VAL A 444 -19.78 18.23 9.46
N ARG A 445 -18.54 17.86 9.16
CA ARG A 445 -18.11 17.47 7.80
C ARG A 445 -18.92 16.26 7.30
N CYS A 446 -19.09 15.23 8.13
CA CYS A 446 -19.90 14.05 7.82
C CYS A 446 -21.36 14.42 7.49
N ALA A 447 -21.97 15.30 8.28
CA ALA A 447 -23.33 15.77 8.04
C ALA A 447 -23.44 16.54 6.71
N ALA A 448 -22.50 17.44 6.43
CA ALA A 448 -22.47 18.20 5.19
C ALA A 448 -22.35 17.28 3.96
N VAL A 449 -21.40 16.35 3.97
CA VAL A 449 -21.23 15.37 2.87
C VAL A 449 -22.48 14.52 2.69
N ARG A 450 -23.05 13.98 3.77
CA ARG A 450 -24.28 13.17 3.73
C ARG A 450 -25.45 13.96 3.14
N ASP A 451 -25.63 15.20 3.56
CA ASP A 451 -26.75 16.05 3.12
C ASP A 451 -26.58 16.46 1.65
N ALA A 452 -25.36 16.74 1.22
CA ALA A 452 -25.02 16.98 -0.18
C ALA A 452 -25.30 15.73 -1.07
N LEU A 453 -24.90 14.53 -0.62
CA LEU A 453 -25.20 13.27 -1.30
C LEU A 453 -26.71 12.99 -1.36
N HIS A 454 -27.45 13.29 -0.29
CA HIS A 454 -28.90 13.15 -0.27
C HIS A 454 -29.59 14.10 -1.26
N ARG A 455 -29.13 15.36 -1.32
CA ARG A 455 -29.64 16.40 -2.22
C ARG A 455 -29.44 16.00 -3.69
N THR A 456 -28.29 15.43 -4.00
CA THR A 456 -27.85 15.08 -5.37
C THR A 456 -28.27 13.66 -5.81
N ARG A 457 -28.87 12.85 -4.93
CA ARG A 457 -29.24 11.44 -5.23
C ARG A 457 -30.13 11.25 -6.45
N ARG A 458 -30.87 12.28 -6.86
CA ARG A 458 -31.79 12.26 -8.02
C ARG A 458 -31.25 13.04 -9.22
N SER A 459 -30.10 13.69 -9.09
CA SER A 459 -29.44 14.39 -10.18
C SER A 459 -28.76 13.40 -11.12
N PRO A 460 -28.55 13.75 -12.40
CA PRO A 460 -27.67 13.00 -13.28
C PRO A 460 -26.29 12.86 -12.63
N ARG A 461 -25.66 11.69 -12.76
CA ARG A 461 -24.32 11.42 -12.24
C ARG A 461 -23.23 11.72 -13.28
N ASP A 462 -23.48 12.67 -14.16
CA ASP A 462 -22.49 13.05 -15.16
C ASP A 462 -21.30 13.71 -14.46
N ALA A 463 -20.09 13.46 -14.95
CA ALA A 463 -18.85 13.92 -14.32
C ALA A 463 -18.83 15.44 -14.02
N LYS A 464 -19.38 16.26 -14.91
CA LYS A 464 -19.48 17.72 -14.72
C LYS A 464 -20.53 18.12 -13.68
N ASP A 465 -21.60 17.35 -13.56
CA ASP A 465 -22.64 17.60 -12.56
C ASP A 465 -22.11 17.25 -11.16
N VAL A 466 -21.32 16.18 -11.03
CA VAL A 466 -20.64 15.85 -9.76
C VAL A 466 -19.68 16.98 -9.35
N LEU A 467 -18.91 17.54 -10.30
CA LEU A 467 -18.06 18.71 -10.04
C LEU A 467 -18.88 19.94 -9.62
N ALA A 468 -19.99 20.20 -10.31
CA ALA A 468 -20.86 21.34 -10.03
C ALA A 468 -21.54 21.23 -8.65
N GLU A 469 -21.97 20.03 -8.29
CA GLU A 469 -22.80 19.80 -7.12
C GLU A 469 -22.01 19.57 -5.84
N LEU A 470 -20.88 18.85 -5.92
CA LEU A 470 -20.11 18.37 -4.78
C LEU A 470 -18.64 18.81 -4.81
N GLY A 471 -18.02 18.82 -6.00
CA GLY A 471 -16.57 18.90 -6.15
C GLY A 471 -15.97 20.29 -5.95
N GLY A 472 -16.49 21.31 -6.61
CA GLY A 472 -15.98 22.68 -6.52
C GLY A 472 -14.82 23.02 -7.45
N GLY A 473 -14.26 24.23 -7.27
CA GLY A 473 -13.28 24.82 -8.18
C GLY A 473 -11.93 24.11 -8.21
N ASP A 474 -11.43 23.71 -7.06
CA ASP A 474 -10.19 22.94 -6.86
C ASP A 474 -10.23 21.57 -7.56
N VAL A 475 -11.26 20.76 -7.31
CA VAL A 475 -11.41 19.45 -7.96
C VAL A 475 -11.59 19.63 -9.48
N ALA A 476 -12.36 20.63 -9.92
CA ALA A 476 -12.57 20.90 -11.35
C ALA A 476 -11.27 21.33 -12.07
N VAL A 477 -10.45 22.19 -11.46
CA VAL A 477 -9.13 22.55 -12.02
C VAL A 477 -8.21 21.34 -12.03
N ALA A 478 -8.15 20.56 -10.94
CA ALA A 478 -7.35 19.33 -10.88
C ALA A 478 -7.75 18.34 -11.99
N THR A 479 -9.05 18.11 -12.21
CA THR A 479 -9.55 17.27 -13.32
C THR A 479 -9.09 17.80 -14.67
N GLY A 480 -9.17 19.12 -14.88
CA GLY A 480 -8.67 19.76 -16.10
C GLY A 480 -7.17 19.52 -16.31
N VAL A 481 -6.36 19.61 -15.24
CA VAL A 481 -4.92 19.31 -15.29
C VAL A 481 -4.68 17.86 -15.71
N LEU A 482 -5.38 16.88 -15.12
CA LEU A 482 -5.19 15.47 -15.49
C LEU A 482 -5.51 15.19 -16.95
N LEU A 483 -6.62 15.75 -17.45
CA LEU A 483 -7.02 15.58 -18.85
C LEU A 483 -6.01 16.25 -19.81
N GLY A 484 -5.58 17.48 -19.50
CA GLY A 484 -4.58 18.19 -20.29
C GLY A 484 -3.21 17.52 -20.26
N ALA A 485 -2.79 17.03 -19.10
CA ALA A 485 -1.52 16.33 -18.92
C ALA A 485 -1.53 15.02 -19.73
N THR A 486 -2.62 14.27 -19.67
CA THR A 486 -2.85 13.07 -20.50
C THR A 486 -2.76 13.42 -21.99
N ALA A 487 -3.46 14.46 -22.44
CA ALA A 487 -3.42 14.90 -23.84
C ALA A 487 -2.00 15.30 -24.31
N ARG A 488 -1.19 15.84 -23.40
CA ARG A 488 0.20 16.25 -23.65
C ARG A 488 1.24 15.18 -23.31
N ARG A 489 0.82 13.96 -22.96
CA ARG A 489 1.70 12.84 -22.59
C ARG A 489 2.64 13.19 -21.42
N LEU A 490 2.11 13.91 -20.43
CA LEU A 490 2.83 14.37 -19.25
C LEU A 490 2.36 13.55 -18.04
N PRO A 491 3.23 12.74 -17.41
CA PRO A 491 2.83 12.00 -16.22
C PRO A 491 2.53 12.94 -15.04
N VAL A 492 1.60 12.52 -14.19
CA VAL A 492 1.16 13.25 -13.00
C VAL A 492 1.31 12.36 -11.77
N MET A 493 1.95 12.90 -10.74
CA MET A 493 1.98 12.30 -9.41
C MET A 493 0.84 12.89 -8.58
N LEU A 494 -0.07 12.01 -8.16
CA LEU A 494 -1.18 12.33 -7.29
C LEU A 494 -0.74 12.22 -5.84
N ASP A 495 -1.26 13.13 -5.03
CA ASP A 495 -1.14 13.14 -3.59
C ASP A 495 -2.44 13.71 -3.02
N GLY A 496 -2.90 13.14 -1.91
CA GLY A 496 -4.07 13.63 -1.20
C GLY A 496 -5.43 13.39 -1.87
N PRO A 497 -6.51 13.67 -1.13
CA PRO A 497 -7.87 13.38 -1.54
C PRO A 497 -8.31 14.17 -2.79
N VAL A 498 -7.86 15.42 -3.00
CA VAL A 498 -8.28 16.24 -4.15
C VAL A 498 -7.76 15.66 -5.46
N GLY A 499 -6.49 15.25 -5.50
CA GLY A 499 -5.89 14.62 -6.67
C GLY A 499 -6.60 13.32 -7.06
N LEU A 500 -6.98 12.52 -6.06
CA LEU A 500 -7.69 11.26 -6.27
C LEU A 500 -9.16 11.47 -6.69
N ALA A 501 -9.86 12.45 -6.11
CA ALA A 501 -11.20 12.85 -6.55
C ALA A 501 -11.18 13.33 -8.00
N ALA A 502 -10.19 14.14 -8.36
CA ALA A 502 -9.98 14.56 -9.75
C ALA A 502 -9.70 13.38 -10.68
N GLY A 503 -8.94 12.39 -10.21
CA GLY A 503 -8.68 11.12 -10.89
C GLY A 503 -9.97 10.37 -11.24
N MET A 504 -10.88 10.23 -10.28
CA MET A 504 -12.19 9.59 -10.47
C MET A 504 -13.04 10.30 -11.52
N ILE A 505 -13.13 11.64 -11.45
CA ILE A 505 -13.85 12.42 -12.46
C ILE A 505 -13.17 12.33 -13.84
N SER A 506 -11.83 12.39 -13.88
CA SER A 506 -11.08 12.29 -15.13
C SER A 506 -11.26 10.92 -15.80
N ARG A 507 -11.37 9.83 -15.03
CA ARG A 507 -11.66 8.48 -15.53
C ARG A 507 -13.02 8.43 -16.23
N ASP A 508 -14.03 9.06 -15.66
CA ASP A 508 -15.38 9.08 -16.21
C ASP A 508 -15.47 9.94 -17.49
N LEU A 509 -14.60 10.95 -17.61
CA LEU A 509 -14.47 11.77 -18.81
C LEU A 509 -13.61 11.09 -19.90
N ALA A 510 -12.43 10.60 -19.51
CA ALA A 510 -11.42 9.98 -20.36
C ALA A 510 -10.71 8.85 -19.59
N GLY A 511 -11.13 7.60 -19.84
CA GLY A 511 -10.62 6.44 -19.10
C GLY A 511 -9.09 6.29 -19.14
N GLN A 512 -8.43 6.81 -20.17
CA GLN A 512 -6.98 6.74 -20.36
C GLN A 512 -6.20 7.58 -19.34
N ALA A 513 -6.81 8.61 -18.74
CA ALA A 513 -6.13 9.55 -17.84
C ALA A 513 -5.48 8.87 -16.63
N ARG A 514 -6.11 7.81 -16.09
CA ARG A 514 -5.58 7.05 -14.94
C ARG A 514 -4.20 6.42 -15.22
N HIS A 515 -3.91 6.07 -16.47
CA HIS A 515 -2.64 5.44 -16.86
C HIS A 515 -1.46 6.42 -16.91
N TRP A 516 -1.74 7.72 -16.85
CA TRP A 516 -0.74 8.78 -16.73
C TRP A 516 -0.53 9.23 -15.29
N CYS A 517 -1.17 8.56 -14.32
CA CYS A 517 -1.11 8.90 -12.91
C CYS A 517 -0.27 7.90 -12.12
N LEU A 518 0.50 8.40 -11.16
CA LEU A 518 1.13 7.62 -10.08
C LEU A 518 0.64 8.12 -8.73
N LEU A 519 0.51 7.20 -7.77
CA LEU A 519 0.25 7.55 -6.37
C LEU A 519 1.52 7.30 -5.55
N ALA A 520 2.06 8.36 -4.94
CA ALA A 520 3.28 8.25 -4.15
C ALA A 520 3.06 7.47 -2.85
N ASP A 521 2.10 7.92 -2.05
CA ASP A 521 1.72 7.37 -0.75
C ASP A 521 0.23 7.64 -0.53
N HIS A 522 -0.45 6.84 0.28
CA HIS A 522 -1.86 7.07 0.59
C HIS A 522 -2.11 7.79 1.93
N GLY A 523 -1.06 8.10 2.70
CA GLY A 523 -1.08 8.88 3.94
C GLY A 523 -1.91 8.29 5.07
N GLY A 524 -2.31 7.01 4.97
CA GLY A 524 -3.35 6.45 5.83
C GLY A 524 -4.76 7.03 5.61
N HIS A 525 -4.96 7.93 4.63
CA HIS A 525 -6.22 8.63 4.41
C HIS A 525 -7.28 7.72 3.76
N PRO A 526 -8.50 7.59 4.34
CA PRO A 526 -9.52 6.66 3.86
C PRO A 526 -9.99 6.93 2.42
N ALA A 527 -10.31 8.19 2.08
CA ALA A 527 -10.63 8.57 0.70
C ALA A 527 -9.55 8.19 -0.31
N VAL A 528 -8.27 8.44 0.01
CA VAL A 528 -7.16 8.15 -0.90
C VAL A 528 -7.04 6.65 -1.16
N ARG A 529 -7.16 5.82 -0.12
CA ARG A 529 -7.14 4.35 -0.25
C ARG A 529 -8.29 3.83 -1.11
N LEU A 530 -9.52 4.26 -0.83
CA LEU A 530 -10.69 3.85 -1.60
C LEU A 530 -10.54 4.24 -3.08
N ALA A 531 -10.15 5.49 -3.35
CA ALA A 531 -10.00 5.99 -4.71
C ALA A 531 -8.85 5.30 -5.45
N ALA A 532 -7.75 5.02 -4.76
CA ALA A 532 -6.61 4.28 -5.30
C ALA A 532 -7.03 2.88 -5.76
N ASP A 533 -7.79 2.16 -4.95
CA ASP A 533 -8.32 0.83 -5.30
C ASP A 533 -9.22 0.90 -6.54
N VAL A 534 -10.12 1.89 -6.59
CA VAL A 534 -11.06 2.05 -7.71
C VAL A 534 -10.38 2.52 -9.00
N LEU A 535 -9.29 3.29 -8.91
CA LEU A 535 -8.49 3.72 -10.06
C LEU A 535 -7.45 2.68 -10.50
N GLY A 536 -7.22 1.64 -9.69
CA GLY A 536 -6.14 0.67 -9.91
C GLY A 536 -4.75 1.27 -9.69
N LEU A 537 -4.63 2.29 -8.84
CA LEU A 537 -3.38 2.95 -8.50
C LEU A 537 -2.81 2.35 -7.21
N THR A 538 -1.87 1.42 -7.33
CA THR A 538 -1.18 0.90 -6.14
C THR A 538 -0.13 1.93 -5.66
N PRO A 539 -0.20 2.42 -4.41
CA PRO A 539 0.78 3.35 -3.85
C PRO A 539 2.22 2.85 -4.02
N LEU A 540 3.17 3.75 -4.30
CA LEU A 540 4.59 3.40 -4.42
C LEU A 540 5.20 3.12 -3.04
N LEU A 541 4.77 3.85 -2.02
CA LEU A 541 5.20 3.76 -0.63
C LEU A 541 3.98 3.65 0.32
N ASP A 542 4.20 3.10 1.52
CA ASP A 542 3.25 3.10 2.66
C ASP A 542 3.99 3.59 3.90
N LEU A 543 4.41 4.85 3.86
CA LEU A 543 5.05 5.58 4.96
C LEU A 543 4.02 6.27 5.85
N ARG A 544 2.76 6.39 5.39
CA ARG A 544 1.66 7.06 6.09
C ARG A 544 2.01 8.50 6.48
N LEU A 545 2.61 9.21 5.52
CA LEU A 545 2.96 10.62 5.71
C LEU A 545 1.72 11.49 5.73
N ASP A 546 1.73 12.48 6.61
CA ASP A 546 0.68 13.50 6.73
C ASP A 546 1.31 14.90 6.65
N LEU A 547 2.11 15.14 5.60
CA LEU A 547 2.79 16.42 5.37
C LEU A 547 1.92 17.44 4.62
N GLY A 548 0.70 17.04 4.24
CA GLY A 548 -0.22 17.81 3.39
C GLY A 548 -0.15 17.42 1.91
N GLU A 549 -1.21 17.77 1.15
CA GLU A 549 -1.34 17.38 -0.26
C GLU A 549 -0.22 17.99 -1.11
N GLY A 550 0.46 17.12 -1.86
CA GLY A 550 1.63 17.41 -2.69
C GLY A 550 2.95 17.21 -1.95
N ALA A 551 3.00 17.37 -0.63
CA ALA A 551 4.23 17.25 0.14
C ALA A 551 4.70 15.80 0.31
N ASN A 552 3.77 14.84 0.40
CA ASN A 552 4.12 13.42 0.48
C ASN A 552 4.74 12.95 -0.85
N ALA A 553 4.19 13.42 -1.98
CA ALA A 553 4.77 13.17 -3.30
C ALA A 553 6.20 13.73 -3.43
N LEU A 554 6.45 14.95 -2.95
CA LEU A 554 7.80 15.54 -2.97
C LEU A 554 8.77 14.81 -2.05
N ALA A 555 8.32 14.31 -0.91
CA ALA A 555 9.15 13.51 0.01
C ALA A 555 9.56 12.16 -0.61
N ALA A 556 8.69 11.55 -1.42
CA ALA A 556 8.98 10.30 -2.13
C ALA A 556 9.95 10.48 -3.32
N LEU A 557 9.91 11.64 -3.98
CA LEU A 557 10.56 11.85 -5.28
C LEU A 557 12.09 11.63 -5.31
N PRO A 558 12.90 11.97 -4.28
CA PRO A 558 14.32 11.67 -4.26
C PRO A 558 14.63 10.18 -4.37
N LEU A 559 13.84 9.33 -3.69
CA LEU A 559 13.97 7.88 -3.78
C LEU A 559 13.63 7.39 -5.19
N LEU A 560 12.52 7.88 -5.77
CA LEU A 560 12.11 7.49 -7.12
C LEU A 560 13.15 7.89 -8.17
N ARG A 561 13.73 9.10 -8.06
CA ARG A 561 14.84 9.55 -8.93
C ARG A 561 16.08 8.67 -8.80
N SER A 562 16.39 8.21 -7.59
CA SER A 562 17.51 7.31 -7.35
C SER A 562 17.29 5.96 -8.02
N VAL A 563 16.09 5.39 -7.91
CA VAL A 563 15.70 4.15 -8.60
C VAL A 563 15.83 4.30 -10.12
N LEU A 564 15.28 5.38 -10.70
CA LEU A 564 15.40 5.63 -12.14
C LEU A 564 16.86 5.84 -12.58
N SER A 565 17.68 6.46 -11.73
CA SER A 565 19.10 6.70 -12.04
C SER A 565 19.87 5.38 -12.08
N LEU A 566 19.63 4.49 -11.10
CA LEU A 566 20.24 3.16 -11.06
C LEU A 566 19.74 2.29 -12.23
N ALA A 567 18.44 2.30 -12.49
CA ALA A 567 17.85 1.57 -13.61
C ALA A 567 18.43 2.03 -14.96
N ALA A 568 18.71 3.32 -15.13
CA ALA A 568 19.28 3.85 -16.37
C ALA A 568 20.80 3.63 -16.49
N GLY A 569 21.52 3.68 -15.38
CA GLY A 569 22.99 3.80 -15.37
C GLY A 569 23.77 2.53 -15.06
N LEU A 570 23.17 1.50 -14.47
CA LEU A 570 23.89 0.28 -14.11
C LEU A 570 24.23 -0.57 -15.36
N PRO A 571 25.42 -1.21 -15.40
CA PRO A 571 25.77 -2.15 -16.44
C PRO A 571 24.98 -3.45 -16.29
N THR A 572 24.99 -4.28 -17.33
CA THR A 572 24.48 -5.64 -17.25
C THR A 572 25.42 -6.51 -16.42
N HIS A 573 24.86 -7.49 -15.71
CA HIS A 573 25.64 -8.41 -14.89
C HIS A 573 26.60 -9.23 -15.79
N PRO A 574 27.90 -9.35 -15.45
CA PRO A 574 28.91 -10.00 -16.32
C PRO A 574 28.58 -11.44 -16.72
N ARG A 575 27.84 -12.20 -15.89
CA ARG A 575 27.38 -13.56 -16.22
C ARG A 575 26.19 -13.62 -17.19
N LEU A 576 25.49 -12.51 -17.37
CA LEU A 576 24.33 -12.35 -18.27
C LEU A 576 24.69 -11.56 -19.53
N GLY A 577 25.79 -10.81 -19.52
CA GLY A 577 26.39 -10.23 -20.72
C GLY A 577 26.97 -11.33 -21.62
N GLY A 578 26.58 -11.35 -22.89
CA GLY A 578 27.18 -12.22 -23.90
C GLY A 578 28.67 -11.89 -24.16
N PRO A 579 29.38 -12.75 -24.92
CA PRO A 579 30.84 -12.78 -25.05
C PRO A 579 31.46 -11.65 -25.90
N ASP A 580 31.06 -10.39 -25.68
CA ASP A 580 31.58 -9.22 -26.42
C ASP A 580 32.16 -8.11 -25.51
N ALA A 581 32.44 -8.40 -24.24
CA ALA A 581 33.14 -7.48 -23.35
C ALA A 581 34.48 -8.08 -22.89
N ASP A 582 35.54 -7.70 -23.59
CA ASP A 582 36.95 -7.80 -23.22
C ASP A 582 37.54 -9.21 -22.96
N GLU A 583 37.82 -9.97 -24.04
CA GLU A 583 38.91 -10.96 -23.98
C GLU A 583 40.26 -10.27 -24.27
N PRO A 584 41.25 -10.34 -23.37
CA PRO A 584 42.63 -10.03 -23.73
C PRO A 584 43.16 -11.18 -24.60
N ASP A 585 43.50 -10.82 -25.84
CA ASP A 585 44.12 -11.62 -26.91
C ASP A 585 44.95 -12.81 -26.40
N PHE A 586 44.36 -14.01 -26.43
CA PHE A 586 45.05 -15.26 -26.13
C PHE A 586 45.48 -15.91 -27.45
N THR A 587 46.70 -15.58 -27.90
CA THR A 587 47.33 -16.25 -29.05
C THR A 587 47.64 -17.72 -28.72
N GLU A 588 46.99 -18.64 -29.45
CA GLU A 588 47.31 -20.08 -29.44
C GLU A 588 48.74 -20.35 -29.94
N PRO A 589 49.53 -21.23 -29.28
CA PRO A 589 50.80 -21.70 -29.83
C PRO A 589 50.55 -22.82 -30.85
N GLU A 590 51.18 -22.70 -32.04
CA GLU A 590 51.09 -23.68 -33.11
C GLU A 590 51.57 -25.09 -32.71
N PRO A 591 50.99 -26.16 -33.28
CA PRO A 591 51.37 -27.54 -32.96
C PRO A 591 52.68 -27.93 -33.65
N ALA A 592 53.63 -28.44 -32.86
CA ALA A 592 54.85 -29.06 -33.37
C ALA A 592 54.55 -30.40 -34.06
N GLY A 593 55.12 -30.58 -35.26
CA GLY A 593 55.03 -31.79 -36.09
C GLY A 593 55.73 -33.04 -35.51
N PRO A 594 55.69 -34.18 -36.25
CA PRO A 594 55.49 -35.50 -35.64
C PRO A 594 56.74 -36.38 -35.47
N GLY A 595 56.66 -37.31 -34.51
CA GLY A 595 57.35 -38.62 -34.49
C GLY A 595 57.86 -39.06 -33.10
N PRO A 596 58.16 -40.37 -32.85
CA PRO A 596 57.74 -41.58 -33.55
C PRO A 596 56.93 -42.57 -32.67
N THR A 597 56.23 -43.47 -33.33
CA THR A 597 55.44 -44.61 -32.82
C THR A 597 56.27 -45.68 -32.10
N THR A 598 55.80 -46.17 -30.96
CA THR A 598 55.99 -47.57 -30.52
C THR A 598 54.76 -48.11 -29.79
N THR A 599 54.23 -49.18 -30.38
CA THR A 599 53.23 -50.18 -29.96
C THR A 599 53.20 -50.61 -28.49
N ALA A 600 52.01 -50.66 -27.88
CA ALA A 600 51.40 -51.85 -27.27
C ALA A 600 50.04 -51.52 -26.61
N GLU A 601 48.93 -51.96 -27.20
CA GLU A 601 47.64 -52.15 -26.52
C GLU A 601 47.41 -53.65 -26.29
N PRO A 602 46.69 -54.01 -25.22
CA PRO A 602 45.48 -54.78 -25.46
C PRO A 602 44.26 -54.27 -24.67
N ASP A 603 43.22 -53.97 -25.45
CA ASP A 603 41.88 -54.57 -25.40
C ASP A 603 40.99 -54.34 -24.16
N PHE A 604 40.04 -53.42 -24.30
CA PHE A 604 38.68 -53.66 -23.83
C PHE A 604 37.67 -53.03 -24.80
N ALA A 605 36.90 -53.89 -25.44
CA ALA A 605 35.95 -53.58 -26.50
C ALA A 605 34.68 -52.87 -25.98
N GLU A 606 34.33 -51.74 -26.58
CA GLU A 606 32.99 -51.16 -26.57
C GLU A 606 32.08 -51.93 -27.54
N PRO A 607 30.87 -52.36 -27.11
CA PRO A 607 29.89 -52.86 -28.05
C PRO A 607 29.12 -51.71 -28.70
N GLU A 608 29.22 -51.64 -30.04
CA GLU A 608 28.44 -50.79 -30.93
C GLU A 608 26.92 -51.13 -30.95
N PRO A 609 26.06 -50.20 -31.41
CA PRO A 609 24.64 -50.19 -31.12
C PRO A 609 23.84 -51.10 -32.07
N ALA A 610 22.88 -51.85 -31.51
CA ALA A 610 21.89 -52.58 -32.29
C ALA A 610 20.66 -51.71 -32.56
N GLY A 611 20.25 -51.68 -33.83
CA GLY A 611 19.04 -51.03 -34.34
C GLY A 611 17.72 -51.70 -33.91
N PRO A 612 16.58 -51.32 -34.53
CA PRO A 612 15.35 -51.04 -33.80
C PRO A 612 14.33 -52.18 -33.73
N GLY A 613 13.49 -52.13 -32.68
CA GLY A 613 12.20 -52.82 -32.56
C GLY A 613 11.80 -53.08 -31.09
N PRO A 614 10.54 -53.46 -30.79
CA PRO A 614 9.31 -52.72 -31.07
C PRO A 614 8.47 -52.45 -29.81
N THR A 615 7.48 -51.57 -29.97
CA THR A 615 6.32 -51.29 -29.12
C THR A 615 5.61 -52.54 -28.58
N THR A 616 5.21 -52.54 -27.31
CA THR A 616 3.81 -52.72 -26.82
C THR A 616 3.75 -52.86 -25.29
N THR A 617 2.84 -52.13 -24.64
CA THR A 617 1.81 -52.74 -23.77
C THR A 617 0.67 -51.76 -23.54
N ALA A 618 -0.49 -52.07 -24.13
CA ALA A 618 -1.79 -51.59 -23.68
C ALA A 618 -2.43 -52.70 -22.80
N PRO A 619 -3.32 -52.39 -21.85
CA PRO A 619 -4.15 -53.40 -21.23
C PRO A 619 -5.43 -53.64 -22.02
N ASP A 620 -5.81 -54.91 -22.03
CA ASP A 620 -6.80 -55.59 -22.85
C ASP A 620 -8.23 -55.47 -22.28
N PHE A 621 -9.21 -55.39 -23.19
CA PHE A 621 -10.64 -55.45 -22.92
C PHE A 621 -11.11 -56.90 -23.15
N GLY A 622 -11.94 -57.43 -22.24
CA GLY A 622 -12.69 -58.67 -22.46
C GLY A 622 -14.19 -58.39 -22.61
N ASP A 623 -14.77 -58.83 -23.75
CA ASP A 623 -16.20 -58.89 -24.08
C ASP A 623 -17.00 -59.71 -23.02
N THR A 624 -18.28 -59.44 -22.68
CA THR A 624 -19.47 -59.82 -23.47
C THR A 624 -20.81 -59.31 -22.83
N GLU A 625 -21.59 -58.53 -23.60
CA GLU A 625 -23.07 -58.57 -23.83
C GLU A 625 -24.14 -58.36 -22.68
N PRO A 626 -25.46 -58.14 -22.98
CA PRO A 626 -26.12 -56.82 -22.92
C PRO A 626 -27.30 -56.70 -21.93
N GLY A 627 -27.75 -55.47 -21.61
CA GLY A 627 -29.00 -55.27 -20.87
C GLY A 627 -29.37 -53.83 -20.55
N ARG A 628 -30.54 -53.40 -21.00
CA ARG A 628 -31.25 -52.15 -20.67
C ARG A 628 -31.31 -51.93 -19.14
N THR A 629 -31.33 -50.70 -18.62
CA THR A 629 -32.48 -49.79 -18.39
C THR A 629 -32.13 -48.72 -17.33
N THR A 630 -32.77 -47.55 -17.45
CA THR A 630 -33.25 -46.61 -16.39
C THR A 630 -32.34 -45.63 -15.63
N THR A 631 -32.62 -44.34 -15.90
CA THR A 631 -32.81 -43.17 -15.00
C THR A 631 -31.64 -42.53 -14.25
N GLU A 632 -31.29 -41.32 -14.71
CA GLU A 632 -30.92 -40.16 -13.86
C GLU A 632 -32.10 -39.20 -13.76
N PRO A 633 -32.25 -38.44 -12.65
CA PRO A 633 -32.97 -37.18 -12.65
C PRO A 633 -32.01 -35.98 -12.49
N ASP A 634 -32.18 -35.05 -13.42
CA ASP A 634 -31.67 -33.68 -13.41
C ASP A 634 -32.63 -32.78 -12.61
N PHE A 635 -32.11 -31.80 -11.86
CA PHE A 635 -32.90 -30.74 -11.23
C PHE A 635 -32.29 -29.37 -11.53
N GLY A 636 -32.88 -28.73 -12.55
CA GLY A 636 -32.65 -27.34 -12.92
C GLY A 636 -33.43 -26.33 -12.08
N ALA A 637 -33.00 -25.07 -12.22
CA ALA A 637 -33.49 -23.86 -11.56
C ALA A 637 -34.95 -23.46 -11.94
N PRO A 638 -35.63 -22.61 -11.14
CA PRO A 638 -36.98 -22.14 -11.45
C PRO A 638 -37.01 -20.68 -11.97
N GLU A 639 -37.95 -20.42 -12.88
CA GLU A 639 -38.48 -19.08 -13.20
C GLU A 639 -39.96 -19.22 -13.65
N PRO A 640 -40.74 -18.14 -13.89
CA PRO A 640 -41.74 -17.58 -12.99
C PRO A 640 -43.21 -17.84 -13.42
N ALA A 641 -44.19 -17.51 -12.56
CA ALA A 641 -45.60 -17.49 -12.93
C ALA A 641 -46.40 -16.36 -12.24
N GLY A 642 -47.25 -15.69 -13.01
CA GLY A 642 -48.46 -15.00 -12.54
C GLY A 642 -49.65 -15.42 -13.42
N PRO A 643 -50.83 -14.76 -13.38
CA PRO A 643 -51.48 -14.00 -12.31
C PRO A 643 -52.86 -14.63 -11.92
N GLY A 644 -53.46 -14.18 -10.82
CA GLY A 644 -54.85 -14.53 -10.49
C GLY A 644 -55.35 -13.91 -9.19
N ALA A 645 -56.20 -12.89 -9.30
CA ALA A 645 -57.05 -12.37 -8.22
C ALA A 645 -58.24 -13.33 -7.97
N PRO A 646 -58.94 -13.30 -6.80
CA PRO A 646 -59.87 -12.21 -6.50
C PRO A 646 -59.98 -11.77 -5.01
N GLU A 647 -60.32 -10.48 -4.84
CA GLU A 647 -61.36 -9.90 -3.95
C GLU A 647 -61.63 -10.49 -2.54
N ARG A 648 -61.41 -9.67 -1.48
CA ARG A 648 -62.41 -9.21 -0.49
C ARG A 648 -61.78 -8.44 0.70
N ASP A 649 -62.21 -7.18 0.85
CA ASP A 649 -62.27 -6.43 2.12
C ASP A 649 -63.57 -6.84 2.86
N PRO A 650 -63.63 -6.88 4.21
CA PRO A 650 -64.07 -5.67 4.93
C PRO A 650 -63.41 -5.46 6.32
N SER A 651 -62.99 -4.23 6.58
CA SER A 651 -63.24 -3.41 7.78
C SER A 651 -63.20 -4.08 9.18
N GLY A 652 -62.33 -3.59 10.07
CA GLY A 652 -62.41 -3.91 11.50
C GLY A 652 -61.51 -3.06 12.39
N ARG A 653 -62.05 -1.94 12.88
CA ARG A 653 -61.50 -1.10 13.96
C ARG A 653 -61.04 -1.91 15.19
N ARG A 654 -59.96 -1.48 15.86
CA ARG A 654 -59.99 -0.97 17.24
C ARG A 654 -58.64 -0.42 17.69
N ALA A 655 -58.72 0.75 18.33
CA ALA A 655 -57.71 1.34 19.17
C ALA A 655 -57.58 0.58 20.50
N GLY A 656 -56.40 0.72 21.12
CA GLY A 656 -56.05 0.33 22.48
C GLY A 656 -54.65 0.82 22.77
#